data_AF-Q2U510-F1
#
_entry.id   AF-Q2U510-F1
#
_cell.length_a   1.000
_cell.length_b   1.000
_cell.length_c   1.000
_cell.angle_alpha   90.00
_cell.angle_beta   90.00
_cell.angle_gamma   90.00
#
_symmetry.space_group_name_H-M   'P 1'
#
loop_
_entity.id
_entity.type
_entity.pdbx_description
1 polymer ?
#
loop_
_entity_poly.entity_id
_entity_poly.type
_entity_poly.pdbx_seq_one_letter_code
_entity_poly.pdbx_strand_id
1 'polypeptide(L)'
;MDLEFRGVMAPHGLGTHASLLTPSGTPSDLRNNPRMPRPVTGFDLSARNSEPREMEKIPPITGKRRGGSRKACNECKQQKRITPPKSDVLASTVTPAAACSRCRRLQIECKVEPSFKRISKRRRNAEMEKEIAELRRRLATSADHPHGVEATVSDELSPCSEEVFCGPDSAVSNRTRTLSAPLEPQPLATPLTIQRDASIMSQEDNMWRLEDVSLSRPRVARLFEQYFKYYHPFLPLLNPQKPPEEYLRRCPLQAWTIICVASRRAPSEPGLLTALSGPFSRFLWSTITGVPQDYRVVKALCLLCTWPLPTTSQRTDATFMLSGLMMQISMQLGLHRPVQPEEFTTFRMEVQGEAVKDRIQTWAICNIVAQNVATGYGQPPGTIYDWALEPASLQDADYHPSHDLQTRLRIEKFCDRVTKSLYSSKPEPAEFISSEKLLIVQLLENELRDMEVDLGRDISSMSRLYPLVFESGLIWSPLDINMIHLRAAELHLRYFVFLGSNPRSDDLTKLFIATTSFLGRVLDLETSPGELIGHATNYILQMIVSAAFALMKLLKSDFSRHIDFDHGKLLFNGAISAIRRISVMDHDRPVRLADILAQMWNAGGSDPSGEEALLLKVRCRMSMSHVYDTVWRWRQRFRPIKSVEDAQASLANPNLSATAGPVSRQDDSLEDPGLMYAPNFDQGGAFISEVGFSEVFDSLNWVFDGIPDSFVAPPVM
;
A
#
# COMPACT_ATOMS: atom_id res chain seq x y z
N MET A 1 -7.06 27.79 -42.00
CA MET A 1 -6.79 29.15 -42.52
C MET A 1 -5.95 29.84 -41.49
N ASP A 2 -4.68 29.90 -41.78
CA ASP A 2 -3.63 30.28 -40.84
C ASP A 2 -3.34 31.76 -41.01
N LEU A 3 -3.05 32.46 -39.91
CA LEU A 3 -2.42 33.77 -39.95
C LEU A 3 -1.36 33.84 -38.86
N GLU A 4 -0.11 33.63 -39.28
CA GLU A 4 1.07 33.99 -38.51
C GLU A 4 1.17 35.52 -38.34
N PHE A 5 1.95 35.98 -37.37
CA PHE A 5 2.48 37.35 -37.38
C PHE A 5 3.98 37.33 -37.13
N ARG A 6 4.77 37.73 -38.15
CA ARG A 6 6.23 37.65 -38.14
C ARG A 6 6.85 38.98 -38.58
N GLY A 7 7.51 39.69 -37.67
CA GLY A 7 8.29 40.89 -37.99
C GLY A 7 9.71 40.54 -38.43
N VAL A 8 10.21 41.17 -39.51
CA VAL A 8 11.55 40.93 -40.09
C VAL A 8 12.12 42.22 -40.67
N MET A 9 13.36 42.58 -40.27
CA MET A 9 14.47 43.21 -41.03
C MET A 9 15.68 43.35 -40.05
N ALA A 10 16.95 42.97 -40.28
CA ALA A 10 17.85 42.76 -41.44
C ALA A 10 18.73 43.99 -41.79
N PRO A 11 19.93 43.83 -42.44
CA PRO A 11 21.04 42.91 -42.10
C PRO A 11 22.47 43.55 -42.26
N HIS A 12 23.52 42.70 -42.45
CA HIS A 12 24.96 42.97 -42.77
C HIS A 12 25.94 43.18 -41.58
N GLY A 13 27.16 42.61 -41.55
CA GLY A 13 27.75 41.53 -42.38
C GLY A 13 29.28 41.34 -42.23
N LEU A 14 29.78 40.09 -42.44
CA LEU A 14 31.21 39.65 -42.59
C LEU A 14 32.17 39.85 -41.37
N GLY A 15 33.20 39.02 -41.12
CA GLY A 15 33.55 37.68 -41.61
C GLY A 15 35.05 37.42 -41.86
N THR A 16 35.71 36.53 -41.09
CA THR A 16 37.08 36.00 -41.38
C THR A 16 37.41 34.68 -40.66
N HIS A 17 38.36 33.92 -41.21
CA HIS A 17 38.84 32.61 -40.68
C HIS A 17 40.09 32.73 -39.79
N ALA A 18 40.27 31.78 -38.86
CA ALA A 18 41.57 31.12 -38.62
C ALA A 18 41.38 29.77 -37.88
N SER A 19 42.28 28.82 -38.13
CA SER A 19 42.48 27.58 -37.34
C SER A 19 43.98 27.32 -37.23
N LEU A 20 44.42 26.46 -36.31
CA LEU A 20 45.44 25.39 -36.50
C LEU A 20 46.07 24.92 -35.15
N LEU A 21 46.00 23.60 -34.95
CA LEU A 21 46.99 22.67 -34.37
C LEU A 21 47.68 22.86 -33.00
N THR A 22 47.70 21.75 -32.26
CA THR A 22 48.57 21.36 -31.13
C THR A 22 49.98 20.92 -31.62
N PRO A 23 51.04 20.86 -30.76
CA PRO A 23 51.32 19.61 -30.03
C PRO A 23 51.98 19.79 -28.61
N SER A 24 52.54 18.70 -28.07
CA SER A 24 52.85 18.44 -26.64
C SER A 24 54.34 18.49 -26.23
N GLY A 25 54.62 18.59 -24.92
CA GLY A 25 55.96 18.34 -24.33
C GLY A 25 55.99 18.15 -22.79
N THR A 26 56.84 17.24 -22.32
CA THR A 26 57.19 16.87 -20.91
C THR A 26 58.65 16.37 -20.88
N PRO A 27 59.39 16.15 -19.74
CA PRO A 27 58.97 16.02 -18.33
C PRO A 27 59.95 16.70 -17.29
N SER A 28 60.01 16.18 -16.04
CA SER A 28 61.08 16.32 -15.00
C SER A 28 61.23 17.68 -14.25
N ASP A 29 61.54 17.79 -12.93
CA ASP A 29 61.48 16.85 -11.78
C ASP A 29 61.59 17.59 -10.39
N LEU A 30 61.47 16.85 -9.28
CA LEU A 30 61.97 17.09 -7.89
C LEU A 30 61.32 18.11 -6.90
N ARG A 31 60.67 17.54 -5.86
CA ARG A 31 60.73 17.83 -4.38
C ARG A 31 60.78 19.30 -3.89
N ASN A 32 59.80 19.80 -3.12
CA ASN A 32 59.67 19.58 -1.65
C ASN A 32 58.37 20.21 -1.06
N ASN A 33 58.07 19.96 0.23
CA ASN A 33 56.87 20.38 0.99
C ASN A 33 57.29 21.27 2.20
N PRO A 34 56.51 22.26 2.70
CA PRO A 34 55.51 21.98 3.76
C PRO A 34 54.24 22.90 3.81
N ARG A 35 53.46 22.77 4.90
CA ARG A 35 52.08 23.24 5.17
C ARG A 35 51.82 24.74 5.44
N MET A 36 50.66 25.22 4.92
CA MET A 36 49.68 26.18 5.54
C MET A 36 50.12 27.66 5.74
N PRO A 37 49.20 28.66 5.96
CA PRO A 37 47.74 28.60 6.24
C PRO A 37 46.83 29.49 5.34
N ARG A 38 45.54 29.65 5.71
CA ARG A 38 44.56 30.64 5.16
C ARG A 38 43.98 31.53 6.29
N PRO A 39 43.67 32.83 6.03
CA PRO A 39 43.09 33.76 7.02
C PRO A 39 41.55 33.87 6.99
N VAL A 40 40.99 34.75 7.83
CA VAL A 40 39.57 34.93 8.21
C VAL A 40 39.21 36.43 8.29
N THR A 41 37.94 36.81 8.07
CA THR A 41 37.34 38.09 8.57
C THR A 41 35.83 37.95 8.84
N GLY A 42 35.29 38.70 9.83
CA GLY A 42 33.83 38.79 10.07
C GLY A 42 33.40 39.24 11.49
N PHE A 43 33.45 40.55 11.78
CA PHE A 43 32.86 41.33 12.92
C PHE A 43 32.82 42.82 12.45
N ASP A 44 32.11 43.82 12.97
CA ASP A 44 31.41 44.12 14.26
C ASP A 44 30.22 45.12 13.99
N LEU A 45 29.04 45.04 14.62
CA LEU A 45 28.53 45.59 15.91
C LEU A 45 28.06 47.08 16.02
N SER A 46 26.80 47.28 16.47
CA SER A 46 26.24 48.37 17.32
C SER A 46 24.72 48.11 17.53
N ALA A 47 24.01 48.24 18.67
CA ALA A 47 24.15 48.91 20.00
C ALA A 47 23.83 50.43 20.01
N ARG A 48 23.19 51.07 21.03
CA ARG A 48 22.56 50.74 22.35
C ARG A 48 21.67 52.00 22.77
N ASN A 49 20.88 52.17 23.85
CA ASN A 49 20.44 51.44 25.07
C ASN A 49 19.29 52.21 25.80
N SER A 50 18.14 51.60 26.17
CA SER A 50 17.37 51.96 27.40
C SER A 50 16.11 51.10 27.66
N GLU A 51 15.70 50.75 28.89
CA GLU A 51 16.45 50.35 30.10
C GLU A 51 15.64 49.27 30.89
N PRO A 52 16.29 48.29 31.58
CA PRO A 52 15.62 47.24 32.35
C PRO A 52 15.72 47.41 33.88
N ARG A 53 15.10 46.49 34.64
CA ARG A 53 15.43 46.23 36.06
C ARG A 53 15.83 44.77 36.28
N GLU A 54 16.59 44.53 37.34
CA GLU A 54 17.44 43.34 37.52
C GLU A 54 16.79 42.23 38.36
N MET A 55 17.22 40.98 38.12
CA MET A 55 17.65 40.09 39.19
C MET A 55 18.61 39.00 38.63
N GLU A 56 19.55 38.55 39.46
CA GLU A 56 20.76 37.85 39.01
C GLU A 56 20.63 36.30 38.97
N LYS A 57 21.58 35.63 38.30
CA LYS A 57 21.59 34.19 38.02
C LYS A 57 22.22 33.36 39.14
N ILE A 58 21.60 32.23 39.47
CA ILE A 58 22.23 31.08 40.16
C ILE A 58 21.90 29.80 39.37
N PRO A 59 22.84 28.85 39.17
CA PRO A 59 22.70 27.74 38.21
C PRO A 59 21.60 26.71 38.51
N PRO A 60 21.14 25.95 37.49
CA PRO A 60 19.95 25.11 37.58
C PRO A 60 20.10 23.90 38.52
N ILE A 61 19.13 23.76 39.43
CA ILE A 61 19.08 22.69 40.43
C ILE A 61 18.70 21.35 39.79
N THR A 62 19.38 20.28 40.20
CA THR A 62 19.19 18.93 39.66
C THR A 62 17.86 18.29 40.10
N GLY A 63 17.06 17.86 39.11
CA GLY A 63 15.81 17.14 39.34
C GLY A 63 16.04 15.79 40.03
N LYS A 64 15.58 15.67 41.28
CA LYS A 64 15.87 14.55 42.20
C LYS A 64 15.29 13.20 41.73
N ARG A 65 16.06 12.43 40.95
CA ARG A 65 15.77 10.99 40.71
C ARG A 65 15.97 10.17 42.00
N ARG A 66 14.91 9.98 42.79
CA ARG A 66 14.88 8.93 43.82
C ARG A 66 14.87 7.56 43.12
N GLY A 67 15.99 6.82 43.14
CA GLY A 67 16.07 5.55 42.40
C GLY A 67 17.39 4.82 42.53
N GLY A 68 17.72 4.33 43.73
CA GLY A 68 18.83 3.38 43.91
C GLY A 68 18.60 2.09 43.11
N SER A 69 19.68 1.49 42.61
CA SER A 69 19.62 0.33 41.72
C SER A 69 19.12 -0.95 42.42
N ARG A 70 17.80 -1.19 42.35
CA ARG A 70 17.13 -2.37 42.92
C ARG A 70 17.74 -3.68 42.39
N LYS A 71 18.53 -4.36 43.23
CA LYS A 71 19.16 -5.65 42.91
C LYS A 71 18.13 -6.78 42.95
N ALA A 72 18.04 -7.57 41.88
CA ALA A 72 17.25 -8.80 41.83
C ALA A 72 18.11 -10.01 42.26
N CYS A 73 17.47 -11.05 42.84
CA CYS A 73 18.13 -12.31 43.18
C CYS A 73 18.62 -13.06 41.94
N ASN A 74 19.55 -13.99 42.13
CA ASN A 74 20.24 -14.72 41.06
C ASN A 74 19.25 -15.39 40.09
N GLU A 75 18.24 -16.09 40.59
CA GLU A 75 17.24 -16.77 39.75
C GLU A 75 16.34 -15.80 38.96
N CYS A 76 15.93 -14.69 39.56
CA CYS A 76 15.20 -13.64 38.84
C CYS A 76 16.07 -13.00 37.73
N LYS A 77 17.35 -12.73 38.04
CA LYS A 77 18.38 -12.18 37.13
C LYS A 77 18.71 -13.14 35.98
N GLN A 78 18.85 -14.44 36.27
CA GLN A 78 19.05 -15.52 35.29
C GLN A 78 17.89 -15.60 34.28
N GLN A 79 16.66 -15.38 34.77
CA GLN A 79 15.43 -15.59 34.03
C GLN A 79 14.81 -14.28 33.46
N LYS A 80 15.57 -13.18 33.39
CA LYS A 80 15.14 -11.86 32.88
C LYS A 80 13.84 -11.31 33.53
N ARG A 81 13.58 -11.57 34.82
CA ARG A 81 12.46 -10.94 35.55
C ARG A 81 12.96 -10.12 36.72
N ILE A 82 12.45 -8.90 36.89
CA ILE A 82 12.79 -8.04 38.03
C ILE A 82 11.70 -8.22 39.10
N THR A 83 12.00 -9.02 40.11
CA THR A 83 11.20 -9.12 41.34
C THR A 83 12.14 -8.83 42.51
N PRO A 84 12.08 -7.64 43.14
CA PRO A 84 12.92 -7.35 44.29
C PRO A 84 12.50 -8.20 45.51
N PRO A 85 13.42 -8.55 46.43
CA PRO A 85 13.04 -9.06 47.74
C PRO A 85 12.27 -7.99 48.52
N LYS A 86 11.28 -8.40 49.34
CA LYS A 86 10.52 -7.49 50.21
C LYS A 86 11.28 -7.24 51.52
N SER A 87 12.28 -6.36 51.48
CA SER A 87 13.00 -5.89 52.68
C SER A 87 13.74 -4.58 52.40
N ASP A 88 13.13 -3.44 52.71
CA ASP A 88 13.79 -2.12 52.67
C ASP A 88 14.60 -1.91 53.97
N VAL A 89 15.78 -2.52 54.04
CA VAL A 89 16.79 -2.30 55.10
C VAL A 89 18.17 -2.19 54.43
N LEU A 90 19.03 -1.30 54.94
CA LEU A 90 20.39 -1.11 54.41
C LEU A 90 21.25 -2.37 54.62
N ALA A 91 22.16 -2.62 53.68
CA ALA A 91 22.98 -3.83 53.69
C ALA A 91 24.13 -3.75 54.70
N SER A 92 23.98 -4.42 55.85
CA SER A 92 25.06 -4.98 56.66
C SER A 92 24.54 -6.03 57.65
N THR A 93 25.43 -6.93 58.09
CA THR A 93 25.29 -7.88 59.22
C THR A 93 24.05 -8.79 59.29
N VAL A 94 24.25 -10.05 58.86
CA VAL A 94 23.71 -11.30 59.45
C VAL A 94 22.24 -11.29 59.91
N THR A 95 21.33 -11.58 59.00
CA THR A 95 20.05 -12.29 59.25
C THR A 95 19.54 -12.91 57.94
N PRO A 96 18.71 -13.97 57.95
CA PRO A 96 18.24 -14.60 56.72
C PRO A 96 17.31 -13.68 55.92
N ALA A 97 17.79 -13.17 54.77
CA ALA A 97 17.01 -12.27 53.92
C ALA A 97 15.74 -12.96 53.38
N ALA A 98 14.57 -12.39 53.63
CA ALA A 98 13.29 -13.01 53.32
C ALA A 98 13.12 -13.27 51.80
N ALA A 99 12.94 -14.54 51.42
CA ALA A 99 12.85 -14.96 50.03
C ALA A 99 11.77 -14.17 49.26
N CYS A 100 12.15 -13.67 48.06
CA CYS A 100 11.26 -12.90 47.20
C CYS A 100 10.01 -13.71 46.81
N SER A 101 8.93 -13.02 46.46
CA SER A 101 7.62 -13.64 46.17
C SER A 101 7.71 -14.77 45.15
N ARG A 102 8.58 -14.63 44.14
CA ARG A 102 8.80 -15.66 43.12
C ARG A 102 9.52 -16.89 43.66
N CYS A 103 10.66 -16.72 44.32
CA CYS A 103 11.44 -17.84 44.86
C CYS A 103 10.64 -18.60 45.92
N ARG A 104 9.93 -17.88 46.80
CA ARG A 104 9.04 -18.45 47.81
C ARG A 104 7.92 -19.29 47.20
N ARG A 105 7.24 -18.80 46.15
CA ARG A 105 6.17 -19.54 45.46
C ARG A 105 6.69 -20.79 44.72
N LEU A 106 7.97 -20.81 44.34
CA LEU A 106 8.61 -21.92 43.63
C LEU A 106 9.42 -22.84 44.57
N GLN A 107 9.46 -22.57 45.88
CA GLN A 107 10.28 -23.28 46.87
C GLN A 107 11.76 -23.43 46.47
N ILE A 108 12.33 -22.38 45.86
CA ILE A 108 13.76 -22.32 45.47
C ILE A 108 14.54 -21.29 46.29
N GLU A 109 15.84 -21.55 46.46
CA GLU A 109 16.77 -20.66 47.18
C GLU A 109 16.76 -19.23 46.59
N CYS A 110 16.85 -18.21 47.45
CA CYS A 110 16.68 -16.80 47.06
C CYS A 110 17.93 -15.94 47.36
N LYS A 111 19.12 -16.38 46.94
CA LYS A 111 20.36 -15.63 47.16
C LYS A 111 20.63 -14.50 46.16
N VAL A 112 21.41 -13.51 46.60
CA VAL A 112 21.81 -12.31 45.84
C VAL A 112 23.34 -12.21 45.88
N GLU A 113 24.04 -12.79 44.90
CA GLU A 113 25.50 -12.78 44.87
C GLU A 113 26.01 -11.66 43.95
N PRO A 114 26.91 -10.76 44.42
CA PRO A 114 27.44 -9.66 43.60
C PRO A 114 28.13 -10.14 42.31
N SER A 115 28.82 -11.28 42.40
CA SER A 115 29.58 -11.91 41.32
C SER A 115 28.74 -12.68 40.28
N PHE A 116 27.45 -12.94 40.54
CA PHE A 116 26.63 -13.80 39.68
C PHE A 116 26.44 -13.20 38.28
N LYS A 117 27.02 -13.87 37.27
CA LYS A 117 26.83 -13.58 35.83
C LYS A 117 25.80 -14.56 35.26
N ARG A 118 24.86 -14.03 34.46
CA ARG A 118 23.80 -14.81 33.80
C ARG A 118 24.39 -15.74 32.72
N ILE A 119 24.09 -17.04 32.81
CA ILE A 119 24.45 -18.04 31.78
C ILE A 119 23.29 -18.14 30.78
N SER A 120 23.57 -18.18 29.47
CA SER A 120 22.50 -18.31 28.47
C SER A 120 21.91 -19.74 28.48
N LYS A 121 20.60 -19.88 28.22
CA LYS A 121 19.96 -21.21 28.13
C LYS A 121 20.66 -22.09 27.08
N ARG A 122 20.94 -21.56 25.89
CA ARG A 122 21.68 -22.28 24.83
C ARG A 122 23.04 -22.78 25.29
N ARG A 123 23.82 -21.99 26.07
CA ARG A 123 25.10 -22.46 26.61
C ARG A 123 24.91 -23.59 27.61
N ARG A 124 24.01 -23.44 28.60
CA ARG A 124 23.78 -24.51 29.60
C ARG A 124 23.24 -25.79 28.96
N ASN A 125 22.40 -25.69 27.93
CA ASN A 125 21.96 -26.83 27.13
C ASN A 125 23.13 -27.54 26.45
N ALA A 126 23.94 -26.83 25.66
CA ALA A 126 25.11 -27.41 24.99
C ALA A 126 26.15 -28.00 25.97
N GLU A 127 26.27 -27.43 27.18
CA GLU A 127 27.14 -27.91 28.25
C GLU A 127 26.60 -29.24 28.84
N MET A 128 25.30 -29.35 29.12
CA MET A 128 24.64 -30.60 29.53
C MET A 128 24.61 -31.66 28.42
N GLU A 129 24.39 -31.27 27.15
CA GLU A 129 24.41 -32.16 25.99
C GLU A 129 25.80 -32.78 25.80
N LYS A 130 26.86 -31.98 25.99
CA LYS A 130 28.26 -32.46 26.01
C LYS A 130 28.55 -33.38 27.20
N GLU A 131 28.02 -33.07 28.38
CA GLU A 131 28.19 -33.89 29.60
C GLU A 131 27.45 -35.24 29.48
N ILE A 132 26.23 -35.25 28.92
CA ILE A 132 25.49 -36.47 28.58
C ILE A 132 26.24 -37.30 27.54
N ALA A 133 26.83 -36.68 26.52
CA ALA A 133 27.63 -37.38 25.51
C ALA A 133 28.90 -38.01 26.12
N GLU A 134 29.56 -37.32 27.07
CA GLU A 134 30.72 -37.83 27.79
C GLU A 134 30.36 -38.95 28.79
N LEU A 135 29.23 -38.83 29.50
CA LEU A 135 28.73 -39.89 30.38
C LEU A 135 28.32 -41.14 29.59
N ARG A 136 27.64 -40.98 28.46
CA ARG A 136 27.33 -42.09 27.53
C ARG A 136 28.59 -42.74 26.98
N ARG A 137 29.63 -41.95 26.65
CA ARG A 137 30.94 -42.47 26.24
C ARG A 137 31.57 -43.31 27.35
N ARG A 138 31.62 -42.81 28.59
CA ARG A 138 32.19 -43.53 29.73
C ARG A 138 31.46 -44.84 30.01
N LEU A 139 30.13 -44.84 29.99
CA LEU A 139 29.32 -46.05 30.13
C LEU A 139 29.62 -47.07 29.01
N ALA A 140 29.85 -46.63 27.78
CA ALA A 140 30.27 -47.51 26.69
C ALA A 140 31.69 -48.07 26.91
N THR A 141 32.66 -47.28 27.37
CA THR A 141 34.03 -47.77 27.66
C THR A 141 34.11 -48.66 28.91
N SER A 142 33.15 -48.55 29.84
CA SER A 142 33.09 -49.38 31.06
C SER A 142 32.32 -50.70 30.89
N ALA A 143 31.72 -50.97 29.72
CA ALA A 143 30.96 -52.19 29.47
C ALA A 143 31.84 -53.42 29.12
N ASP A 144 33.14 -53.23 28.91
CA ASP A 144 34.01 -54.21 28.22
C ASP A 144 34.90 -55.01 29.19
N HIS A 145 34.33 -55.49 30.31
CA HIS A 145 34.96 -56.44 31.26
C HIS A 145 33.95 -57.51 31.71
N PRO A 146 34.18 -58.81 31.43
CA PRO A 146 33.17 -59.85 31.64
C PRO A 146 33.29 -60.57 33.00
N HIS A 147 32.32 -60.34 33.89
CA HIS A 147 31.96 -61.28 34.97
C HIS A 147 30.43 -61.36 35.09
N GLY A 148 29.89 -62.55 35.34
CA GLY A 148 28.44 -62.84 35.36
C GLY A 148 27.95 -63.41 36.69
N VAL A 149 26.89 -64.23 36.60
CA VAL A 149 26.11 -64.88 37.68
C VAL A 149 24.92 -64.04 38.21
N GLU A 150 23.74 -64.40 37.67
CA GLU A 150 22.41 -64.59 38.30
C GLU A 150 21.77 -63.56 39.25
N ALA A 151 20.55 -63.12 38.86
CA ALA A 151 19.31 -62.97 39.67
C ALA A 151 19.27 -61.94 40.85
N THR A 152 18.13 -61.43 41.35
CA THR A 152 16.69 -61.78 41.25
C THR A 152 15.79 -60.56 41.64
N VAL A 153 14.46 -60.58 41.39
CA VAL A 153 13.38 -59.77 42.05
C VAL A 153 13.41 -58.24 41.76
N SER A 154 12.53 -57.69 40.89
CA SER A 154 11.14 -57.17 41.14
C SER A 154 11.04 -55.82 41.89
N ASP A 155 10.06 -54.93 41.72
CA ASP A 155 9.04 -54.54 40.69
C ASP A 155 8.45 -53.15 41.16
N GLU A 156 7.57 -52.35 40.55
CA GLU A 156 6.67 -52.38 39.36
C GLU A 156 6.42 -50.90 38.88
N LEU A 157 5.42 -50.66 38.01
CA LEU A 157 4.77 -49.38 37.61
C LEU A 157 5.53 -48.42 36.67
N SER A 158 4.93 -47.70 35.69
CA SER A 158 3.65 -47.74 34.92
C SER A 158 3.60 -46.49 34.00
N PRO A 159 2.72 -46.30 32.98
CA PRO A 159 2.09 -47.20 31.98
C PRO A 159 2.24 -46.73 30.49
N CYS A 160 1.84 -47.58 29.53
CA CYS A 160 1.38 -47.30 28.13
C CYS A 160 2.30 -46.55 27.12
N SER A 161 2.49 -46.97 25.86
CA SER A 161 1.54 -47.35 24.78
C SER A 161 0.77 -46.15 24.18
N GLU A 162 0.49 -46.01 22.88
CA GLU A 162 0.70 -46.81 21.64
C GLU A 162 0.42 -45.86 20.42
N GLU A 163 0.80 -46.09 19.15
CA GLU A 163 1.78 -46.99 18.52
C GLU A 163 2.21 -46.45 17.13
N VAL A 164 3.16 -47.14 16.49
CA VAL A 164 3.49 -47.05 15.05
C VAL A 164 3.28 -48.44 14.45
N PHE A 165 2.80 -48.56 13.20
CA PHE A 165 2.82 -49.86 12.52
C PHE A 165 3.36 -49.83 11.09
N CYS A 166 4.34 -50.71 10.85
CA CYS A 166 4.82 -51.21 9.56
C CYS A 166 5.11 -52.71 9.74
N GLY A 167 4.78 -53.56 8.75
CA GLY A 167 5.00 -55.01 8.81
C GLY A 167 5.28 -55.62 7.42
N PRO A 168 5.92 -56.81 7.32
CA PRO A 168 7.00 -56.98 6.34
C PRO A 168 6.97 -58.31 5.53
N ASP A 169 8.17 -58.76 5.11
CA ASP A 169 8.56 -60.03 4.47
C ASP A 169 8.40 -60.16 2.92
N SER A 170 9.39 -60.61 2.13
CA SER A 170 10.82 -60.97 2.37
C SER A 170 11.61 -60.88 1.00
N ALA A 171 12.79 -61.45 0.65
CA ALA A 171 13.68 -62.49 1.22
C ALA A 171 15.10 -62.54 0.56
N VAL A 172 16.04 -63.26 1.22
CA VAL A 172 17.15 -64.12 0.67
C VAL A 172 18.33 -63.55 -0.20
N SER A 173 19.51 -63.49 0.45
CA SER A 173 20.86 -63.96 0.01
C SER A 173 21.78 -63.22 -1.01
N ASN A 174 22.83 -62.59 -0.45
CA ASN A 174 24.28 -62.69 -0.76
C ASN A 174 24.83 -62.65 -2.22
N ARG A 175 25.69 -61.66 -2.52
CA ARG A 175 27.18 -61.82 -2.55
C ARG A 175 27.94 -60.50 -2.81
N THR A 176 29.28 -60.58 -2.81
CA THR A 176 30.20 -59.44 -2.64
C THR A 176 31.06 -59.13 -3.87
N ARG A 177 31.44 -57.84 -4.02
CA ARG A 177 32.80 -57.33 -4.36
C ARG A 177 33.12 -56.85 -5.81
N THR A 178 33.72 -55.66 -5.84
CA THR A 178 34.76 -55.13 -6.77
C THR A 178 34.41 -54.53 -8.14
N LEU A 179 35.32 -53.66 -8.60
CA LEU A 179 35.21 -52.72 -9.72
C LEU A 179 35.79 -53.28 -11.03
N SER A 180 35.23 -52.86 -12.18
CA SER A 180 35.96 -52.51 -13.42
C SER A 180 35.01 -52.02 -14.52
N ALA A 181 35.55 -51.31 -15.52
CA ALA A 181 34.89 -50.84 -16.74
C ALA A 181 35.97 -50.63 -17.85
N PRO A 182 35.64 -50.31 -19.11
CA PRO A 182 34.35 -50.36 -19.84
C PRO A 182 34.40 -51.28 -21.08
N LEU A 183 33.30 -51.42 -21.83
CA LEU A 183 33.27 -51.68 -23.30
C LEU A 183 31.84 -51.65 -23.88
N GLU A 184 31.70 -51.18 -25.12
CA GLU A 184 30.51 -51.32 -26.00
C GLU A 184 30.81 -52.40 -27.08
N PRO A 185 29.84 -52.97 -27.86
CA PRO A 185 28.76 -52.24 -28.56
C PRO A 185 27.36 -52.91 -28.62
N GLN A 186 26.48 -52.26 -29.39
CA GLN A 186 25.06 -52.50 -29.74
C GLN A 186 24.75 -53.79 -30.55
N PRO A 187 23.53 -53.99 -31.13
CA PRO A 187 22.18 -54.07 -30.52
C PRO A 187 21.38 -55.32 -31.01
N LEU A 188 20.18 -55.58 -30.46
CA LEU A 188 19.13 -56.36 -31.17
C LEU A 188 17.70 -55.98 -30.73
N ALA A 189 16.70 -56.39 -31.52
CA ALA A 189 15.40 -55.71 -31.62
C ALA A 189 14.29 -56.16 -30.63
N THR A 190 13.30 -55.28 -30.47
CA THR A 190 12.03 -55.43 -29.73
C THR A 190 11.09 -56.49 -30.34
N PRO A 191 10.03 -56.87 -29.62
CA PRO A 191 8.71 -56.51 -30.18
C PRO A 191 7.71 -55.91 -29.18
N LEU A 192 7.16 -54.75 -29.58
CA LEU A 192 5.77 -54.31 -29.42
C LEU A 192 5.10 -54.44 -28.03
N THR A 193 5.32 -53.44 -27.16
CA THR A 193 4.32 -53.06 -26.14
C THR A 193 3.35 -52.04 -26.74
N ILE A 194 2.05 -52.20 -26.48
CA ILE A 194 0.97 -51.35 -26.99
C ILE A 194 1.17 -49.88 -26.57
N GLN A 195 1.13 -48.96 -27.54
CA GLN A 195 1.02 -47.53 -27.24
C GLN A 195 -0.36 -47.23 -26.63
N ARG A 196 -0.37 -46.78 -25.37
CA ARG A 196 -1.44 -45.93 -24.83
C ARG A 196 -0.95 -44.48 -24.83
N ASP A 197 -1.87 -43.54 -24.99
CA ASP A 197 -1.57 -42.15 -25.35
C ASP A 197 -0.78 -41.37 -24.30
N ALA A 198 0.56 -41.36 -24.46
CA ALA A 198 1.44 -40.42 -23.76
C ALA A 198 1.06 -38.95 -24.00
N SER A 199 0.32 -38.65 -25.09
CA SER A 199 -0.20 -37.33 -25.42
C SER A 199 -1.12 -36.74 -24.34
N ILE A 200 -1.88 -37.57 -23.61
CA ILE A 200 -2.88 -37.07 -22.65
C ILE A 200 -2.19 -36.61 -21.35
N MET A 201 -1.28 -37.42 -20.80
CA MET A 201 -0.54 -37.05 -19.59
C MET A 201 0.45 -35.88 -19.82
N SER A 202 0.99 -35.74 -21.03
CA SER A 202 1.86 -34.61 -21.39
C SER A 202 1.14 -33.24 -21.41
N GLN A 203 -0.20 -33.22 -21.40
CA GLN A 203 -0.96 -31.99 -21.59
C GLN A 203 -1.27 -31.28 -20.26
N GLU A 204 -1.37 -32.00 -19.14
CA GLU A 204 -1.65 -31.41 -17.82
C GLU A 204 -0.48 -30.58 -17.28
N ASP A 205 0.76 -31.04 -17.49
CA ASP A 205 2.01 -30.38 -17.05
C ASP A 205 2.32 -29.05 -17.80
N ASN A 206 1.40 -28.64 -18.67
CA ASN A 206 1.44 -27.41 -19.47
C ASN A 206 0.31 -26.42 -19.12
N MET A 207 -0.44 -26.65 -18.04
CA MET A 207 -1.52 -25.75 -17.58
C MET A 207 -1.22 -25.13 -16.22
N TRP A 208 -1.36 -23.81 -16.12
CA TRP A 208 -1.51 -23.13 -14.84
C TRP A 208 -2.94 -23.35 -14.34
N ARG A 209 -3.12 -23.79 -13.09
CA ARG A 209 -4.44 -24.00 -12.46
C ARG A 209 -4.58 -23.20 -11.17
N LEU A 210 -5.77 -22.64 -10.93
CA LEU A 210 -6.17 -21.99 -9.69
C LEU A 210 -7.62 -22.38 -9.40
N GLU A 211 -7.80 -23.31 -8.47
CA GLU A 211 -9.07 -24.00 -8.21
C GLU A 211 -9.66 -24.59 -9.53
N ASP A 212 -10.79 -24.08 -10.00
CA ASP A 212 -11.48 -24.48 -11.24
C ASP A 212 -10.94 -23.78 -12.51
N VAL A 213 -10.24 -22.64 -12.36
CA VAL A 213 -9.72 -21.88 -13.50
C VAL A 213 -8.42 -22.49 -14.02
N SER A 214 -8.34 -22.73 -15.33
CA SER A 214 -7.13 -23.26 -15.98
C SER A 214 -6.71 -22.47 -17.23
N LEU A 215 -5.40 -22.21 -17.35
CA LEU A 215 -4.77 -21.44 -18.42
C LEU A 215 -3.60 -22.23 -19.03
N SER A 216 -3.52 -22.30 -20.36
CA SER A 216 -2.36 -22.86 -21.06
C SER A 216 -1.23 -21.82 -21.17
N ARG A 217 0.04 -22.26 -21.25
CA ARG A 217 1.21 -21.35 -21.34
C ARG A 217 1.06 -20.22 -22.39
N PRO A 218 0.50 -20.43 -23.60
CA PRO A 218 0.27 -19.34 -24.56
C PRO A 218 -0.75 -18.28 -24.11
N ARG A 219 -1.76 -18.64 -23.31
CA ARG A 219 -2.72 -17.69 -22.73
C ARG A 219 -2.04 -16.85 -21.65
N VAL A 220 -1.27 -17.51 -20.79
CA VAL A 220 -0.44 -16.88 -19.75
C VAL A 220 0.56 -15.89 -20.35
N ALA A 221 1.29 -16.28 -21.40
CA ALA A 221 2.29 -15.44 -22.05
C ALA A 221 1.70 -14.11 -22.57
N ARG A 222 0.55 -14.16 -23.28
CA ARG A 222 -0.15 -12.95 -23.75
C ARG A 222 -0.59 -12.04 -22.60
N LEU A 223 -1.10 -12.61 -21.50
CA LEU A 223 -1.54 -11.84 -20.34
C LEU A 223 -0.36 -11.18 -19.62
N PHE A 224 0.80 -11.83 -19.56
CA PHE A 224 2.04 -11.22 -19.06
C PHE A 224 2.58 -10.12 -19.97
N GLU A 225 2.62 -10.34 -21.29
CA GLU A 225 2.97 -9.31 -22.29
C GLU A 225 2.06 -8.08 -22.14
N GLN A 226 0.75 -8.30 -22.05
CA GLN A 226 -0.23 -7.24 -21.85
C GLN A 226 -0.02 -6.50 -20.52
N TYR A 227 0.27 -7.20 -19.43
CA TYR A 227 0.63 -6.56 -18.15
C TYR A 227 1.83 -5.62 -18.31
N PHE A 228 2.92 -6.10 -18.92
CA PHE A 228 4.14 -5.29 -19.08
C PHE A 228 3.98 -4.14 -20.06
N LYS A 229 3.12 -4.27 -21.08
CA LYS A 229 2.87 -3.22 -22.08
C LYS A 229 1.96 -2.10 -21.60
N TYR A 230 0.91 -2.42 -20.84
CA TYR A 230 -0.17 -1.47 -20.52
C TYR A 230 -0.29 -1.07 -19.04
N TYR A 231 0.14 -1.93 -18.11
CA TYR A 231 -0.03 -1.70 -16.66
C TYR A 231 1.28 -1.35 -15.96
N HIS A 232 2.36 -2.08 -16.25
CA HIS A 232 3.69 -1.83 -15.68
C HIS A 232 4.20 -0.38 -15.80
N PRO A 233 3.92 0.41 -16.88
CA PRO A 233 4.34 1.81 -16.95
C PRO A 233 3.78 2.70 -15.83
N PHE A 234 2.62 2.38 -15.27
CA PHE A 234 2.07 3.12 -14.11
C PHE A 234 2.71 2.70 -12.77
N LEU A 235 3.29 1.50 -12.69
CA LEU A 235 3.93 0.98 -11.47
C LEU A 235 5.07 0.00 -11.80
N PRO A 236 6.30 0.50 -12.08
CA PRO A 236 7.43 -0.32 -12.51
C PRO A 236 8.07 -1.12 -11.36
N LEU A 237 7.34 -2.12 -10.87
CA LEU A 237 7.66 -2.96 -9.70
C LEU A 237 8.27 -4.33 -10.08
N LEU A 238 8.07 -4.76 -11.32
CA LEU A 238 8.45 -6.08 -11.83
C LEU A 238 9.54 -5.96 -12.91
N ASN A 239 10.21 -7.07 -13.22
CA ASN A 239 11.22 -7.12 -14.29
C ASN A 239 10.61 -7.79 -15.55
N PRO A 240 10.51 -7.10 -16.70
CA PRO A 240 9.93 -7.64 -17.93
C PRO A 240 10.79 -8.74 -18.59
N GLN A 241 12.08 -8.84 -18.26
CA GLN A 241 13.00 -9.86 -18.80
C GLN A 241 12.83 -11.24 -18.15
N LYS A 242 11.88 -11.41 -17.21
CA LYS A 242 11.63 -12.66 -16.50
C LYS A 242 10.41 -13.38 -17.10
N PRO A 243 10.53 -14.67 -17.49
CA PRO A 243 9.40 -15.42 -18.04
C PRO A 243 8.32 -15.68 -16.98
N PRO A 244 7.05 -15.88 -17.39
CA PRO A 244 5.94 -16.12 -16.45
C PRO A 244 6.19 -17.27 -15.47
N GLU A 245 6.85 -18.34 -15.94
CA GLU A 245 7.20 -19.51 -15.15
C GLU A 245 8.16 -19.19 -13.99
N GLU A 246 9.03 -18.18 -14.09
CA GLU A 246 9.83 -17.77 -12.93
C GLU A 246 8.96 -17.11 -11.87
N TYR A 247 7.98 -16.28 -12.26
CA TYR A 247 7.05 -15.68 -11.31
C TYR A 247 6.22 -16.75 -10.60
N LEU A 248 5.62 -17.70 -11.34
CA LEU A 248 4.83 -18.79 -10.74
C LEU A 248 5.67 -19.61 -9.75
N ARG A 249 6.88 -20.02 -10.17
CA ARG A 249 7.79 -20.84 -9.35
C ARG A 249 8.34 -20.10 -8.13
N ARG A 250 8.43 -18.77 -8.16
CA ARG A 250 8.94 -17.95 -7.04
C ARG A 250 7.84 -17.56 -6.06
N CYS A 251 6.68 -17.12 -6.56
CA CYS A 251 5.54 -16.71 -5.75
C CYS A 251 4.25 -16.83 -6.58
N PRO A 252 3.48 -17.92 -6.44
CA PRO A 252 2.28 -18.13 -7.25
C PRO A 252 1.24 -17.01 -7.07
N LEU A 253 1.13 -16.41 -5.87
CA LEU A 253 0.24 -15.26 -5.66
C LEU A 253 0.63 -14.07 -6.54
N GLN A 254 1.92 -13.72 -6.61
CA GLN A 254 2.42 -12.65 -7.48
C GLN A 254 2.12 -12.94 -8.96
N ALA A 255 2.28 -14.19 -9.40
CA ALA A 255 1.99 -14.60 -10.77
C ALA A 255 0.49 -14.50 -11.10
N TRP A 256 -0.39 -14.97 -10.20
CA TRP A 256 -1.84 -14.86 -10.39
C TRP A 256 -2.35 -13.42 -10.26
N THR A 257 -1.70 -12.56 -9.46
CA THR A 257 -2.01 -11.11 -9.45
C THR A 257 -1.77 -10.48 -10.83
N ILE A 258 -0.65 -10.79 -11.48
CA ILE A 258 -0.34 -10.29 -12.83
C ILE A 258 -1.44 -10.68 -13.83
N ILE A 259 -1.85 -11.97 -13.79
CA ILE A 259 -2.96 -12.49 -14.59
C ILE A 259 -4.28 -11.75 -14.29
N CYS A 260 -4.62 -11.53 -13.03
CA CYS A 260 -5.84 -10.80 -12.65
C CYS A 260 -5.81 -9.36 -13.18
N VAL A 261 -4.71 -8.62 -13.00
CA VAL A 261 -4.56 -7.24 -13.49
C VAL A 261 -4.67 -7.18 -15.02
N ALA A 262 -4.02 -8.09 -15.75
CA ALA A 262 -4.12 -8.16 -17.21
C ALA A 262 -5.54 -8.47 -17.70
N SER A 263 -6.22 -9.43 -17.05
CA SER A 263 -7.57 -9.89 -17.44
C SER A 263 -8.64 -8.79 -17.38
N ARG A 264 -8.39 -7.66 -16.68
CA ARG A 264 -9.26 -6.46 -16.67
C ARG A 264 -9.48 -5.85 -18.06
N ARG A 265 -8.62 -6.15 -19.04
CA ARG A 265 -8.72 -5.63 -20.43
C ARG A 265 -8.34 -6.67 -21.49
N ALA A 266 -8.74 -7.93 -21.35
CA ALA A 266 -8.37 -8.99 -22.31
C ALA A 266 -9.57 -9.43 -23.20
N PRO A 267 -9.83 -8.80 -24.36
CA PRO A 267 -10.91 -9.20 -25.28
C PRO A 267 -10.83 -10.65 -25.76
N SER A 268 -9.64 -11.25 -25.76
CA SER A 268 -9.39 -12.64 -26.12
C SER A 268 -9.67 -13.64 -24.99
N GLU A 269 -9.99 -13.16 -23.79
CA GLU A 269 -10.25 -13.98 -22.60
C GLU A 269 -11.52 -13.48 -21.84
N PRO A 270 -12.70 -13.36 -22.51
CA PRO A 270 -13.90 -12.78 -21.93
C PRO A 270 -14.37 -13.57 -20.70
N GLY A 271 -14.80 -12.86 -19.65
CA GLY A 271 -15.24 -13.45 -18.38
C GLY A 271 -14.12 -14.00 -17.48
N LEU A 272 -12.86 -14.04 -17.93
CA LEU A 272 -11.74 -14.61 -17.16
C LEU A 272 -11.55 -13.93 -15.79
N LEU A 273 -11.68 -12.60 -15.71
CA LEU A 273 -11.57 -11.88 -14.44
C LEU A 273 -12.69 -12.27 -13.46
N THR A 274 -13.92 -12.45 -13.96
CA THR A 274 -15.07 -12.86 -13.14
C THR A 274 -14.87 -14.26 -12.58
N ALA A 275 -14.40 -15.19 -13.41
CA ALA A 275 -14.06 -16.55 -12.99
C ALA A 275 -12.90 -16.56 -11.96
N LEU A 276 -11.85 -15.75 -12.17
CA LEU A 276 -10.71 -15.67 -11.26
C LEU A 276 -11.03 -15.01 -9.91
N SER A 277 -11.96 -14.07 -9.85
CA SER A 277 -12.13 -13.17 -8.70
C SER A 277 -12.45 -13.91 -7.38
N GLY A 278 -13.22 -15.00 -7.44
CA GLY A 278 -13.51 -15.85 -6.28
C GLY A 278 -12.30 -16.68 -5.82
N PRO A 279 -11.77 -17.59 -6.66
CA PRO A 279 -10.57 -18.38 -6.38
C PRO A 279 -9.35 -17.55 -5.96
N PHE A 280 -9.09 -16.45 -6.65
CA PHE A 280 -7.99 -15.55 -6.32
C PHE A 280 -8.17 -14.87 -4.96
N SER A 281 -9.40 -14.46 -4.61
CA SER A 281 -9.69 -13.91 -3.27
C SER A 281 -9.45 -14.94 -2.17
N ARG A 282 -9.88 -16.19 -2.35
CA ARG A 282 -9.60 -17.29 -1.40
C ARG A 282 -8.09 -17.50 -1.24
N PHE A 283 -7.36 -17.58 -2.34
CA PHE A 283 -5.91 -17.79 -2.35
C PHE A 283 -5.12 -16.62 -1.71
N LEU A 284 -5.52 -15.38 -1.98
CA LEU A 284 -4.97 -14.17 -1.35
C LEU A 284 -5.13 -14.22 0.17
N TRP A 285 -6.36 -14.42 0.67
CA TRP A 285 -6.60 -14.43 2.11
C TRP A 285 -5.93 -15.62 2.80
N SER A 286 -5.94 -16.81 2.20
CA SER A 286 -5.17 -17.96 2.68
C SER A 286 -3.69 -17.62 2.83
N THR A 287 -3.09 -16.97 1.83
CA THR A 287 -1.68 -16.55 1.87
C THR A 287 -1.42 -15.55 2.99
N ILE A 288 -2.30 -14.56 3.17
CA ILE A 288 -2.20 -13.56 4.26
C ILE A 288 -2.30 -14.24 5.64
N THR A 289 -3.25 -15.16 5.85
CA THR A 289 -3.40 -15.89 7.12
C THR A 289 -2.21 -16.78 7.46
N GLY A 290 -1.44 -17.22 6.46
CA GLY A 290 -0.18 -17.94 6.65
C GLY A 290 1.00 -17.10 7.13
N VAL A 291 0.82 -15.78 7.33
CA VAL A 291 1.85 -14.81 7.73
C VAL A 291 3.05 -14.82 6.77
N PRO A 292 2.93 -14.20 5.57
CA PRO A 292 3.90 -14.32 4.49
C PRO A 292 5.36 -14.04 4.87
N GLN A 293 6.25 -14.97 4.50
CA GLN A 293 7.70 -14.86 4.70
C GLN A 293 8.47 -14.44 3.42
N ASP A 294 7.78 -14.19 2.30
CA ASP A 294 8.38 -13.70 1.05
C ASP A 294 7.84 -12.30 0.67
N TYR A 295 8.76 -11.37 0.38
CA TYR A 295 8.45 -10.01 -0.06
C TYR A 295 7.80 -9.97 -1.45
N ARG A 296 7.80 -11.06 -2.22
CA ARG A 296 7.00 -11.18 -3.44
C ARG A 296 5.49 -11.13 -3.17
N VAL A 297 5.04 -11.52 -1.97
CA VAL A 297 3.66 -11.29 -1.53
C VAL A 297 3.38 -9.81 -1.30
N VAL A 298 4.35 -9.04 -0.77
CA VAL A 298 4.25 -7.57 -0.72
C VAL A 298 4.12 -7.00 -2.13
N LYS A 299 4.91 -7.48 -3.10
CA LYS A 299 4.75 -7.06 -4.50
C LYS A 299 3.36 -7.36 -5.07
N ALA A 300 2.77 -8.51 -4.74
CA ALA A 300 1.39 -8.84 -5.11
C ALA A 300 0.38 -7.86 -4.49
N LEU A 301 0.55 -7.50 -3.20
CA LEU A 301 -0.29 -6.53 -2.51
C LEU A 301 -0.18 -5.11 -3.11
N CYS A 302 1.01 -4.66 -3.51
CA CYS A 302 1.19 -3.38 -4.21
C CYS A 302 0.31 -3.30 -5.47
N LEU A 303 0.36 -4.34 -6.31
CA LEU A 303 -0.40 -4.42 -7.56
C LEU A 303 -1.92 -4.43 -7.30
N LEU A 304 -2.38 -5.20 -6.31
CA LEU A 304 -3.80 -5.22 -5.93
C LEU A 304 -4.28 -3.89 -5.34
N CYS A 305 -3.42 -3.15 -4.67
CA CYS A 305 -3.75 -1.83 -4.15
C CYS A 305 -3.81 -0.75 -5.25
N THR A 306 -3.03 -0.93 -6.33
CA THR A 306 -3.05 -0.06 -7.52
C THR A 306 -4.21 -0.39 -8.48
N TRP A 307 -4.52 -1.68 -8.65
CA TRP A 307 -5.62 -2.21 -9.45
C TRP A 307 -6.39 -3.29 -8.68
N PRO A 308 -7.36 -2.90 -7.83
CA PRO A 308 -8.16 -3.86 -7.07
C PRO A 308 -9.09 -4.66 -7.98
N LEU A 309 -9.57 -5.78 -7.45
CA LEU A 309 -10.67 -6.55 -8.05
C LEU A 309 -11.92 -5.66 -8.17
N PRO A 310 -12.72 -5.79 -9.25
CA PRO A 310 -13.96 -5.03 -9.40
C PRO A 310 -14.91 -5.26 -8.22
N THR A 311 -15.52 -4.18 -7.75
CA THR A 311 -16.54 -4.19 -6.69
C THR A 311 -17.69 -3.27 -7.08
N THR A 312 -18.91 -3.64 -6.66
CA THR A 312 -20.11 -2.81 -6.81
C THR A 312 -20.24 -1.78 -5.68
N SER A 313 -19.62 -2.03 -4.52
CA SER A 313 -19.74 -1.23 -3.29
C SER A 313 -18.39 -0.85 -2.68
N GLN A 314 -18.31 0.36 -2.13
CA GLN A 314 -17.18 0.80 -1.31
C GLN A 314 -17.08 0.02 0.03
N ARG A 315 -18.16 -0.62 0.48
CA ARG A 315 -18.18 -1.45 1.71
C ARG A 315 -17.43 -2.77 1.56
N THR A 316 -17.38 -3.33 0.34
CA THR A 316 -16.70 -4.59 0.01
C THR A 316 -15.25 -4.39 -0.46
N ASP A 317 -14.79 -3.14 -0.55
CA ASP A 317 -13.49 -2.75 -1.06
C ASP A 317 -12.42 -2.82 0.04
N ALA A 318 -11.61 -3.87 0.00
CA ALA A 318 -10.56 -4.13 0.98
C ALA A 318 -9.26 -3.32 0.74
N THR A 319 -9.18 -2.45 -0.28
CA THR A 319 -7.93 -1.80 -0.74
C THR A 319 -7.15 -1.11 0.39
N PHE A 320 -7.83 -0.30 1.21
CA PHE A 320 -7.16 0.40 2.32
C PHE A 320 -6.64 -0.57 3.41
N MET A 321 -7.37 -1.66 3.67
CA MET A 321 -6.94 -2.72 4.60
C MET A 321 -5.73 -3.48 4.05
N LEU A 322 -5.75 -3.85 2.76
CA LEU A 322 -4.64 -4.52 2.08
C LEU A 322 -3.40 -3.62 2.01
N SER A 323 -3.55 -2.31 1.84
CA SER A 323 -2.44 -1.35 1.92
C SER A 323 -1.86 -1.26 3.33
N GLY A 324 -2.69 -1.36 4.37
CA GLY A 324 -2.21 -1.48 5.75
C GLY A 324 -1.40 -2.76 5.98
N LEU A 325 -1.94 -3.91 5.55
CA LEU A 325 -1.27 -5.22 5.63
C LEU A 325 0.04 -5.24 4.82
N MET A 326 0.06 -4.66 3.63
CA MET A 326 1.25 -4.48 2.78
C MET A 326 2.38 -3.79 3.55
N MET A 327 2.09 -2.67 4.23
CA MET A 327 3.10 -1.96 5.04
C MET A 327 3.56 -2.75 6.26
N GLN A 328 2.65 -3.44 6.97
CA GLN A 328 3.02 -4.27 8.13
C GLN A 328 3.89 -5.47 7.73
N ILE A 329 3.52 -6.20 6.66
CA ILE A 329 4.31 -7.32 6.14
C ILE A 329 5.67 -6.80 5.61
N SER A 330 5.71 -5.62 4.96
CA SER A 330 6.97 -4.98 4.55
C SER A 330 7.92 -4.71 5.72
N MET A 331 7.40 -4.25 6.84
CA MET A 331 8.19 -4.02 8.05
C MET A 331 8.63 -5.33 8.70
N GLN A 332 7.74 -6.32 8.81
CA GLN A 332 8.06 -7.66 9.34
C GLN A 332 9.17 -8.34 8.53
N LEU A 333 9.19 -8.17 7.20
CA LEU A 333 10.21 -8.71 6.30
C LEU A 333 11.49 -7.85 6.20
N GLY A 334 11.61 -6.78 7.00
CA GLY A 334 12.78 -5.91 7.01
C GLY A 334 13.00 -5.11 5.73
N LEU A 335 11.97 -4.84 4.91
CA LEU A 335 12.12 -4.05 3.68
C LEU A 335 12.53 -2.60 3.96
N HIS A 336 12.03 -2.04 5.07
CA HIS A 336 12.42 -0.73 5.58
C HIS A 336 13.88 -0.63 6.07
N ARG A 337 14.58 -1.75 6.24
CA ARG A 337 16.01 -1.80 6.59
C ARG A 337 16.77 -2.67 5.58
N PRO A 338 16.87 -2.24 4.31
CA PRO A 338 17.30 -3.08 3.20
C PRO A 338 18.76 -3.55 3.32
N VAL A 339 19.61 -2.77 4.01
CA VAL A 339 21.02 -3.09 4.31
C VAL A 339 21.19 -4.04 5.49
N GLN A 340 20.20 -4.13 6.39
CA GLN A 340 20.23 -4.98 7.59
C GLN A 340 18.98 -5.89 7.69
N PRO A 341 18.69 -6.69 6.65
CA PRO A 341 17.49 -7.54 6.64
C PRO A 341 17.56 -8.65 7.70
N GLU A 342 18.77 -9.10 8.06
CA GLU A 342 19.01 -10.18 9.02
C GLU A 342 18.49 -9.90 10.44
N GLU A 343 18.27 -8.63 10.82
CA GLU A 343 17.67 -8.30 12.12
C GLU A 343 16.16 -8.64 12.20
N PHE A 344 15.52 -8.86 11.05
CA PHE A 344 14.08 -9.08 10.90
C PHE A 344 13.72 -10.52 10.49
N THR A 345 14.71 -11.39 10.29
CA THR A 345 14.52 -12.80 9.89
C THR A 345 15.32 -13.75 10.77
N THR A 346 14.83 -14.99 10.93
CA THR A 346 15.58 -16.06 11.61
C THR A 346 16.59 -16.76 10.70
N PHE A 347 16.56 -16.49 9.40
CA PHE A 347 17.43 -17.08 8.39
C PHE A 347 18.55 -16.12 8.02
N ARG A 348 19.78 -16.63 7.87
CA ARG A 348 20.83 -15.83 7.24
C ARG A 348 20.40 -15.46 5.82
N MET A 349 20.54 -14.19 5.48
CA MET A 349 20.17 -13.65 4.19
C MET A 349 21.37 -12.90 3.63
N GLU A 350 22.16 -13.62 2.84
CA GLU A 350 23.23 -13.06 2.00
C GLU A 350 22.61 -12.29 0.82
N VAL A 351 21.92 -11.18 1.15
CA VAL A 351 21.35 -10.26 0.18
C VAL A 351 22.50 -9.40 -0.35
N GLN A 352 23.00 -9.75 -1.54
CA GLN A 352 24.01 -8.98 -2.25
C GLN A 352 23.51 -8.60 -3.65
N GLY A 353 24.02 -7.49 -4.19
CA GLY A 353 23.68 -6.99 -5.51
C GLY A 353 22.17 -6.79 -5.73
N GLU A 354 21.66 -7.32 -6.84
CA GLU A 354 20.28 -7.13 -7.31
C GLU A 354 19.19 -7.51 -6.29
N ALA A 355 19.47 -8.43 -5.36
CA ALA A 355 18.52 -8.80 -4.32
C ALA A 355 18.32 -7.68 -3.26
N VAL A 356 19.31 -6.80 -3.05
CA VAL A 356 19.19 -5.60 -2.19
C VAL A 356 18.39 -4.55 -2.95
N LYS A 357 18.77 -4.28 -4.20
CA LYS A 357 18.14 -3.31 -5.09
C LYS A 357 16.64 -3.57 -5.24
N ASP A 358 16.24 -4.83 -5.47
CA ASP A 358 14.83 -5.21 -5.59
C ASP A 358 14.03 -5.02 -4.28
N ARG A 359 14.68 -5.16 -3.11
CA ARG A 359 14.06 -4.87 -1.80
C ARG A 359 13.90 -3.37 -1.56
N ILE A 360 14.90 -2.54 -1.92
CA ILE A 360 14.79 -1.07 -1.85
C ILE A 360 13.69 -0.57 -2.78
N GLN A 361 13.68 -1.05 -4.03
CA GLN A 361 12.64 -0.73 -5.02
C GLN A 361 11.25 -1.13 -4.53
N THR A 362 11.11 -2.32 -3.93
CA THR A 362 9.85 -2.74 -3.31
C THR A 362 9.45 -1.78 -2.19
N TRP A 363 10.36 -1.41 -1.28
CA TRP A 363 10.07 -0.51 -0.17
C TRP A 363 9.65 0.90 -0.61
N ALA A 364 10.34 1.48 -1.60
CA ALA A 364 9.95 2.75 -2.21
C ALA A 364 8.53 2.67 -2.80
N ILE A 365 8.24 1.61 -3.57
CA ILE A 365 6.93 1.40 -4.20
C ILE A 365 5.83 1.11 -3.17
N CYS A 366 6.11 0.43 -2.06
CA CYS A 366 5.15 0.26 -0.97
C CYS A 366 4.69 1.62 -0.40
N ASN A 367 5.63 2.54 -0.19
CA ASN A 367 5.32 3.88 0.30
C ASN A 367 4.56 4.71 -0.74
N ILE A 368 4.91 4.58 -2.02
CA ILE A 368 4.18 5.21 -3.13
C ILE A 368 2.72 4.71 -3.17
N VAL A 369 2.51 3.40 -3.14
CA VAL A 369 1.16 2.79 -3.16
C VAL A 369 0.37 3.17 -1.91
N ALA A 370 0.99 3.17 -0.73
CA ALA A 370 0.35 3.56 0.52
C ALA A 370 -0.06 5.05 0.54
N GLN A 371 0.74 5.95 -0.03
CA GLN A 371 0.39 7.36 -0.16
C GLN A 371 -0.78 7.57 -1.13
N ASN A 372 -0.76 6.91 -2.29
CA ASN A 372 -1.81 6.99 -3.30
C ASN A 372 -3.15 6.46 -2.74
N VAL A 373 -3.14 5.29 -2.09
CA VAL A 373 -4.33 4.70 -1.45
C VAL A 373 -4.85 5.55 -0.29
N ALA A 374 -3.98 6.16 0.52
CA ALA A 374 -4.44 7.03 1.60
C ALA A 374 -5.08 8.32 1.06
N THR A 375 -4.40 8.99 0.13
CA THR A 375 -4.85 10.23 -0.52
C THR A 375 -6.20 10.04 -1.22
N GLY A 376 -6.33 9.04 -2.08
CA GLY A 376 -7.54 8.80 -2.88
C GLY A 376 -8.77 8.34 -2.07
N TYR A 377 -8.56 7.75 -0.89
CA TYR A 377 -9.66 7.36 0.00
C TYR A 377 -10.01 8.41 1.06
N GLY A 378 -9.23 9.50 1.17
CA GLY A 378 -9.41 10.54 2.19
C GLY A 378 -9.06 10.05 3.59
N GLN A 379 -7.92 9.37 3.74
CA GLN A 379 -7.45 8.69 4.95
C GLN A 379 -5.99 9.09 5.25
N PRO A 380 -5.53 9.00 6.51
CA PRO A 380 -4.12 9.23 6.85
C PRO A 380 -3.22 8.13 6.26
N PRO A 381 -2.04 8.48 5.69
CA PRO A 381 -1.11 7.51 5.14
C PRO A 381 -0.33 6.76 6.22
N GLY A 382 -0.14 5.46 6.00
CA GLY A 382 0.77 4.61 6.78
C GLY A 382 2.21 4.63 6.27
N THR A 383 2.64 5.73 5.65
CA THR A 383 3.95 5.87 4.99
C THR A 383 5.08 6.15 5.97
N ILE A 384 6.27 5.66 5.62
CA ILE A 384 7.51 5.78 6.41
C ILE A 384 8.62 6.21 5.46
N TYR A 385 8.66 7.51 5.19
CA TYR A 385 9.79 8.18 4.55
C TYR A 385 10.86 8.44 5.62
N ASP A 386 11.83 7.54 5.72
CA ASP A 386 12.98 7.68 6.60
C ASP A 386 14.31 7.62 5.82
N TRP A 387 15.42 7.69 6.55
CA TRP A 387 16.78 7.75 6.01
C TRP A 387 17.13 6.64 5.01
N ALA A 388 16.48 5.46 5.07
CA ALA A 388 16.70 4.39 4.11
C ALA A 388 16.14 4.69 2.70
N LEU A 389 15.39 5.80 2.54
CA LEU A 389 14.91 6.35 1.28
C LEU A 389 15.48 7.76 1.01
N GLU A 390 16.62 8.11 1.62
CA GLU A 390 17.37 9.35 1.36
C GLU A 390 18.65 9.09 0.55
N PRO A 391 19.11 10.02 -0.30
CA PRO A 391 20.16 9.77 -1.30
C PRO A 391 21.46 9.16 -0.75
N ALA A 392 21.91 9.56 0.45
CA ALA A 392 23.12 9.04 1.06
C ALA A 392 23.06 7.52 1.29
N SER A 393 21.96 7.01 1.84
CA SER A 393 21.83 5.57 2.14
C SER A 393 21.40 4.72 0.95
N LEU A 394 20.99 5.35 -0.15
CA LEU A 394 20.88 4.71 -1.47
C LEU A 394 22.27 4.56 -2.11
N GLN A 395 23.15 5.56 -1.96
CA GLN A 395 24.56 5.49 -2.37
C GLN A 395 25.36 4.46 -1.54
N ASP A 396 25.18 4.42 -0.21
CA ASP A 396 25.79 3.41 0.68
C ASP A 396 25.44 1.96 0.27
N ALA A 397 24.30 1.77 -0.42
CA ALA A 397 23.79 0.47 -0.88
C ALA A 397 24.12 0.15 -2.35
N ASP A 398 24.91 0.99 -3.04
CA ASP A 398 25.14 0.95 -4.50
C ASP A 398 23.83 0.81 -5.31
N TYR A 399 22.79 1.55 -4.88
CA TYR A 399 21.49 1.53 -5.54
C TYR A 399 21.10 2.92 -6.06
N HIS A 400 21.03 2.99 -7.38
CA HIS A 400 20.58 4.16 -8.12
C HIS A 400 19.19 3.84 -8.69
N PRO A 401 18.07 4.21 -8.01
CA PRO A 401 16.72 4.00 -8.53
C PRO A 401 16.53 4.75 -9.86
N SER A 402 15.65 4.26 -10.73
CA SER A 402 15.33 4.92 -12.00
C SER A 402 14.87 6.37 -11.75
N HIS A 403 15.19 7.27 -12.69
CA HIS A 403 14.80 8.69 -12.58
C HIS A 403 13.29 8.83 -12.35
N ASP A 404 12.49 8.08 -13.12
CA ASP A 404 11.04 7.92 -12.96
C ASP A 404 10.63 7.59 -11.51
N LEU A 405 11.23 6.58 -10.89
CA LEU A 405 10.91 6.18 -9.51
C LEU A 405 11.32 7.25 -8.50
N GLN A 406 12.42 7.99 -8.75
CA GLN A 406 12.82 9.14 -7.93
C GLN A 406 11.82 10.30 -8.05
N THR A 407 11.37 10.64 -9.27
CA THR A 407 10.32 11.63 -9.53
C THR A 407 9.02 11.25 -8.82
N ARG A 408 8.54 10.02 -9.03
CA ARG A 408 7.36 9.48 -8.34
C ARG A 408 7.49 9.59 -6.82
N LEU A 409 8.62 9.15 -6.25
CA LEU A 409 8.85 9.21 -4.80
C LEU A 409 8.90 10.66 -4.26
N ARG A 410 9.44 11.62 -5.01
CA ARG A 410 9.46 13.06 -4.65
C ARG A 410 8.03 13.63 -4.60
N ILE A 411 7.18 13.25 -5.56
CA ILE A 411 5.75 13.63 -5.58
C ILE A 411 5.01 13.07 -4.36
N GLU A 412 5.18 11.79 -4.04
CA GLU A 412 4.47 11.20 -2.90
C GLU A 412 5.00 11.71 -1.53
N LYS A 413 6.31 12.00 -1.42
CA LYS A 413 6.88 12.74 -0.26
C LYS A 413 6.30 14.17 -0.14
N PHE A 414 5.85 14.80 -1.23
CA PHE A 414 5.14 16.08 -1.18
C PHE A 414 3.68 15.90 -0.72
N CYS A 415 2.94 14.91 -1.24
CA CYS A 415 1.59 14.58 -0.78
C CYS A 415 1.52 14.33 0.75
N ASP A 416 2.51 13.63 1.30
CA ASP A 416 2.65 13.41 2.74
C ASP A 416 2.84 14.71 3.55
N ARG A 417 3.66 15.65 3.03
CA ARG A 417 3.86 16.97 3.67
C ARG A 417 2.61 17.84 3.59
N VAL A 418 1.91 17.86 2.46
CA VAL A 418 0.58 18.49 2.34
C VAL A 418 -0.39 17.91 3.38
N THR A 419 -0.44 16.57 3.51
CA THR A 419 -1.27 15.88 4.51
C THR A 419 -0.92 16.27 5.95
N LYS A 420 0.36 16.28 6.30
CA LYS A 420 0.83 16.62 7.65
C LYS A 420 0.61 18.10 7.99
N SER A 421 0.83 19.00 7.04
CA SER A 421 0.78 20.44 7.28
C SER A 421 -0.62 21.06 7.16
N LEU A 422 -1.52 20.52 6.33
CA LEU A 422 -2.85 21.09 6.12
C LEU A 422 -3.99 20.26 6.73
N TYR A 423 -3.92 18.93 6.63
CA TYR A 423 -5.06 18.05 6.94
C TYR A 423 -4.98 17.29 8.27
N SER A 424 -3.88 17.43 9.03
CA SER A 424 -3.69 16.75 10.33
C SER A 424 -4.17 17.56 11.54
N SER A 425 -4.47 18.86 11.38
CA SER A 425 -5.11 19.68 12.41
C SER A 425 -6.62 19.40 12.50
N LYS A 426 -7.26 19.72 13.64
CA LYS A 426 -8.73 19.77 13.74
C LYS A 426 -9.26 20.76 12.67
N PRO A 427 -10.23 20.36 11.82
CA PRO A 427 -10.68 21.19 10.70
C PRO A 427 -11.76 22.19 11.14
N GLU A 428 -11.37 23.14 11.99
CA GLU A 428 -12.27 24.22 12.47
C GLU A 428 -12.48 25.29 11.37
N PRO A 429 -13.71 25.52 10.87
CA PRO A 429 -13.91 26.28 9.63
C PRO A 429 -13.43 27.73 9.67
N ALA A 430 -13.54 28.38 10.84
CA ALA A 430 -13.11 29.76 11.05
C ALA A 430 -11.58 29.90 11.16
N GLU A 431 -10.89 28.91 11.74
CA GLU A 431 -9.44 28.93 11.96
C GLU A 431 -8.65 28.26 10.83
N PHE A 432 -9.32 27.59 9.88
CA PHE A 432 -8.64 26.80 8.85
C PHE A 432 -7.81 27.66 7.87
N ILE A 433 -8.21 28.90 7.62
CA ILE A 433 -7.46 29.85 6.77
C ILE A 433 -6.76 30.89 7.65
N SER A 434 -5.89 30.41 8.55
CA SER A 434 -5.00 31.27 9.35
C SER A 434 -3.81 31.78 8.52
N SER A 435 -3.22 32.91 8.92
CA SER A 435 -2.03 33.47 8.25
C SER A 435 -0.85 32.49 8.24
N GLU A 436 -0.69 31.69 9.30
CA GLU A 436 0.32 30.62 9.38
C GLU A 436 0.07 29.54 8.32
N LYS A 437 -1.17 29.05 8.19
CA LYS A 437 -1.53 28.08 7.15
C LYS A 437 -1.38 28.64 5.74
N LEU A 438 -1.64 29.93 5.52
CA LEU A 438 -1.39 30.58 4.24
C LEU A 438 0.10 30.65 3.88
N LEU A 439 0.99 30.89 4.86
CA LEU A 439 2.45 30.81 4.64
C LEU A 439 2.91 29.38 4.33
N ILE A 440 2.34 28.37 5.00
CA ILE A 440 2.56 26.96 4.71
C ILE A 440 2.11 26.62 3.27
N VAL A 441 0.93 27.07 2.85
CA VAL A 441 0.44 26.89 1.47
C VAL A 441 1.38 27.56 0.47
N GLN A 442 1.86 28.78 0.73
CA GLN A 442 2.82 29.46 -0.17
C GLN A 442 4.16 28.72 -0.28
N LEU A 443 4.65 28.11 0.80
CA LEU A 443 5.85 27.28 0.76
C LEU A 443 5.65 26.01 -0.09
N LEU A 444 4.48 25.36 0.05
CA LEU A 444 4.10 24.19 -0.76
C LEU A 444 3.84 24.57 -2.24
N GLU A 445 3.29 25.76 -2.52
CA GLU A 445 3.18 26.31 -3.88
C GLU A 445 4.54 26.54 -4.54
N ASN A 446 5.56 26.98 -3.78
CA ASN A 446 6.92 27.12 -4.30
C ASN A 446 7.52 25.76 -4.66
N GLU A 447 7.52 24.80 -3.74
CA GLU A 447 8.08 23.47 -4.00
C GLU A 447 7.36 22.75 -5.15
N LEU A 448 6.03 22.91 -5.27
CA LEU A 448 5.26 22.35 -6.37
C LEU A 448 5.71 22.94 -7.73
N ARG A 449 5.92 24.26 -7.80
CA ARG A 449 6.45 24.91 -9.01
C ARG A 449 7.86 24.45 -9.36
N ASP A 450 8.73 24.29 -8.37
CA ASP A 450 10.10 23.79 -8.61
C ASP A 450 10.07 22.36 -9.17
N MET A 451 9.23 21.48 -8.62
CA MET A 451 9.00 20.12 -9.15
C MET A 451 8.41 20.12 -10.56
N GLU A 452 7.50 21.04 -10.87
CA GLU A 452 6.91 21.17 -12.21
C GLU A 452 7.94 21.62 -13.25
N VAL A 453 8.78 22.61 -12.92
CA VAL A 453 9.81 23.12 -13.83
C VAL A 453 10.96 22.10 -13.98
N ASP A 454 11.28 21.33 -12.94
CA ASP A 454 12.17 20.17 -13.03
C ASP A 454 11.62 19.13 -14.02
N LEU A 455 10.45 18.55 -13.74
CA LEU A 455 9.86 17.50 -14.56
C LEU A 455 9.55 17.98 -16.00
N GLY A 456 9.19 19.24 -16.18
CA GLY A 456 9.01 19.85 -17.49
C GLY A 456 10.31 19.93 -18.30
N ARG A 457 11.46 20.21 -17.67
CA ARG A 457 12.79 20.13 -18.29
C ARG A 457 13.15 18.70 -18.67
N ASP A 458 12.83 17.73 -17.81
CA ASP A 458 13.14 16.31 -18.03
C ASP A 458 12.33 15.73 -19.20
N ILE A 459 11.01 15.96 -19.24
CA ILE A 459 10.13 15.60 -20.36
C ILE A 459 10.62 16.26 -21.65
N SER A 460 10.92 17.56 -21.62
CA SER A 460 11.41 18.30 -22.80
C SER A 460 12.77 17.83 -23.31
N SER A 461 13.57 17.18 -22.46
CA SER A 461 14.86 16.60 -22.82
C SER A 461 14.69 15.18 -23.36
N MET A 462 13.90 14.34 -22.68
CA MET A 462 13.55 12.99 -23.09
C MET A 462 12.84 12.98 -24.47
N SER A 463 11.94 13.94 -24.69
CA SER A 463 11.22 14.13 -25.96
C SER A 463 12.13 14.49 -27.16
N ARG A 464 13.42 14.78 -26.95
CA ARG A 464 14.40 14.97 -28.03
C ARG A 464 15.12 13.66 -28.41
N LEU A 465 15.09 12.65 -27.53
CA LEU A 465 15.54 11.28 -27.82
C LEU A 465 14.39 10.36 -28.30
N TYR A 466 13.15 10.88 -28.34
CA TYR A 466 11.94 10.13 -28.69
C TYR A 466 12.04 9.23 -29.95
N PRO A 467 12.76 9.61 -31.04
CA PRO A 467 12.96 8.73 -32.20
C PRO A 467 13.62 7.37 -31.90
N LEU A 468 14.35 7.24 -30.79
CA LEU A 468 14.95 5.98 -30.34
C LEU A 468 14.06 5.21 -29.35
N VAL A 469 13.17 5.90 -28.63
CA VAL A 469 12.33 5.28 -27.58
C VAL A 469 11.30 4.32 -28.16
N PHE A 470 10.90 4.51 -29.42
CA PHE A 470 9.90 3.68 -30.11
C PHE A 470 10.30 2.19 -30.23
N GLU A 471 11.61 1.88 -30.23
CA GLU A 471 12.13 0.49 -30.20
C GLU A 471 11.81 -0.23 -28.87
N SER A 472 11.45 0.51 -27.81
CA SER A 472 11.16 -0.05 -26.47
C SER A 472 9.79 -0.74 -26.37
N GLY A 473 8.91 -0.57 -27.37
CA GLY A 473 7.51 -1.07 -27.33
C GLY A 473 6.59 -0.39 -26.31
N LEU A 474 7.09 0.60 -25.57
CA LEU A 474 6.33 1.42 -24.61
C LEU A 474 5.49 2.46 -25.33
N ILE A 475 4.22 2.61 -24.92
CA ILE A 475 3.23 3.46 -25.58
C ILE A 475 3.34 4.93 -25.12
N TRP A 476 3.79 5.15 -23.87
CA TRP A 476 3.88 6.46 -23.20
C TRP A 476 5.19 6.54 -22.41
N SER A 477 5.69 7.76 -22.14
CA SER A 477 6.83 7.92 -21.22
C SER A 477 6.35 7.79 -19.77
N PRO A 478 7.09 7.09 -18.90
CA PRO A 478 6.83 7.13 -17.46
C PRO A 478 6.83 8.55 -16.88
N LEU A 479 7.58 9.48 -17.48
CA LEU A 479 7.57 10.90 -17.10
C LEU A 479 6.23 11.60 -17.35
N ASP A 480 5.46 11.18 -18.35
CA ASP A 480 4.13 11.73 -18.62
C ASP A 480 3.15 11.28 -17.53
N ILE A 481 3.26 10.01 -17.10
CA ILE A 481 2.51 9.46 -15.95
C ILE A 481 2.98 10.12 -14.64
N ASN A 482 4.23 10.59 -14.54
CA ASN A 482 4.65 11.47 -13.44
C ASN A 482 3.95 12.83 -13.46
N MET A 483 3.75 13.44 -14.63
CA MET A 483 3.03 14.71 -14.74
C MET A 483 1.57 14.60 -14.28
N ILE A 484 0.88 13.49 -14.60
CA ILE A 484 -0.49 13.21 -14.12
C ILE A 484 -0.54 13.14 -12.58
N HIS A 485 0.40 12.41 -11.95
CA HIS A 485 0.50 12.37 -10.48
C HIS A 485 0.90 13.71 -9.86
N LEU A 486 1.75 14.51 -10.51
CA LEU A 486 2.11 15.85 -10.04
C LEU A 486 0.88 16.78 -10.01
N ARG A 487 0.01 16.70 -11.03
CA ARG A 487 -1.28 17.39 -11.04
C ARG A 487 -2.29 16.83 -10.04
N ALA A 488 -2.26 15.52 -9.75
CA ALA A 488 -3.03 14.95 -8.64
C ALA A 488 -2.54 15.47 -7.27
N ALA A 489 -1.23 15.64 -7.10
CA ALA A 489 -0.63 16.23 -5.90
C ALA A 489 -0.96 17.73 -5.77
N GLU A 490 -1.01 18.46 -6.89
CA GLU A 490 -1.53 19.83 -6.92
C GLU A 490 -2.99 19.88 -6.46
N LEU A 491 -3.87 18.99 -6.94
CA LEU A 491 -5.24 18.89 -6.45
C LEU A 491 -5.32 18.59 -4.95
N HIS A 492 -4.50 17.66 -4.46
CA HIS A 492 -4.41 17.35 -3.03
C HIS A 492 -3.99 18.57 -2.20
N LEU A 493 -3.08 19.43 -2.69
CA LEU A 493 -2.80 20.74 -2.10
C LEU A 493 -4.03 21.66 -2.17
N ARG A 494 -4.62 21.85 -3.36
CA ARG A 494 -5.64 22.87 -3.66
C ARG A 494 -6.97 22.67 -2.94
N TYR A 495 -7.38 21.43 -2.65
CA TYR A 495 -8.66 21.14 -1.98
C TYR A 495 -8.77 21.69 -0.54
N PHE A 496 -7.70 22.23 0.05
CA PHE A 496 -7.73 22.97 1.32
C PHE A 496 -8.76 24.11 1.31
N VAL A 497 -9.03 24.71 0.15
CA VAL A 497 -9.95 25.85 -0.04
C VAL A 497 -11.38 25.54 0.40
N PHE A 498 -11.83 24.28 0.31
CA PHE A 498 -13.18 23.88 0.73
C PHE A 498 -13.34 23.74 2.26
N LEU A 499 -12.25 23.68 3.04
CA LEU A 499 -12.33 23.41 4.48
C LEU A 499 -12.65 24.66 5.31
N GLY A 500 -12.21 25.84 4.87
CA GLY A 500 -12.50 27.13 5.52
C GLY A 500 -13.90 27.66 5.23
N SER A 501 -14.36 28.62 6.03
CA SER A 501 -15.67 29.27 5.82
C SER A 501 -15.70 30.22 4.61
N ASN A 502 -14.63 31.00 4.42
CA ASN A 502 -14.59 32.08 3.42
C ASN A 502 -13.48 31.79 2.38
N PRO A 503 -13.74 30.99 1.33
CA PRO A 503 -12.75 30.69 0.31
C PRO A 503 -12.39 31.94 -0.50
N ARG A 504 -11.09 32.21 -0.67
CA ARG A 504 -10.63 33.39 -1.42
C ARG A 504 -10.74 33.16 -2.93
N SER A 505 -11.12 34.19 -3.68
CA SER A 505 -11.24 34.14 -5.15
C SER A 505 -9.95 33.68 -5.86
N ASP A 506 -8.77 34.08 -5.36
CA ASP A 506 -7.46 33.60 -5.82
C ASP A 506 -7.30 32.07 -5.65
N ASP A 507 -7.64 31.51 -4.49
CA ASP A 507 -7.54 30.08 -4.21
C ASP A 507 -8.54 29.27 -5.07
N LEU A 508 -9.75 29.80 -5.30
CA LEU A 508 -10.74 29.18 -6.18
C LEU A 508 -10.32 29.22 -7.66
N THR A 509 -9.68 30.31 -8.10
CA THR A 509 -9.09 30.44 -9.45
C THR A 509 -7.96 29.42 -9.64
N LYS A 510 -7.07 29.31 -8.65
CA LYS A 510 -5.98 28.32 -8.64
C LYS A 510 -6.51 26.88 -8.58
N LEU A 511 -7.59 26.61 -7.85
CA LEU A 511 -8.25 25.31 -7.86
C LEU A 511 -8.85 25.00 -9.24
N PHE A 512 -9.52 25.95 -9.89
CA PHE A 512 -10.04 25.77 -11.24
C PHE A 512 -8.93 25.37 -12.22
N ILE A 513 -7.83 26.14 -12.24
CA ILE A 513 -6.66 25.87 -13.10
C ILE A 513 -6.05 24.49 -12.81
N ALA A 514 -5.87 24.11 -11.55
CA ALA A 514 -5.37 22.78 -11.18
C ALA A 514 -6.32 21.65 -11.65
N THR A 515 -7.64 21.89 -11.56
CA THR A 515 -8.67 20.92 -11.93
C THR A 515 -8.76 20.74 -13.44
N THR A 516 -8.71 21.81 -14.22
CA THR A 516 -8.72 21.72 -15.69
C THR A 516 -7.40 21.15 -16.21
N SER A 517 -6.26 21.54 -15.62
CA SER A 517 -4.93 21.01 -15.94
C SER A 517 -4.81 19.51 -15.67
N PHE A 518 -5.27 19.03 -14.51
CA PHE A 518 -5.31 17.59 -14.22
C PHE A 518 -6.21 16.81 -15.19
N LEU A 519 -7.45 17.28 -15.42
CA LEU A 519 -8.38 16.58 -16.31
C LEU A 519 -7.91 16.58 -17.77
N GLY A 520 -7.29 17.66 -18.25
CA GLY A 520 -6.62 17.68 -19.56
C GLY A 520 -5.55 16.58 -19.65
N ARG A 521 -4.63 16.51 -18.69
CA ARG A 521 -3.57 15.48 -18.66
C ARG A 521 -4.07 14.04 -18.54
N VAL A 522 -5.26 13.83 -17.97
CA VAL A 522 -5.92 12.53 -17.98
C VAL A 522 -6.52 12.22 -19.35
N LEU A 523 -7.18 13.19 -19.99
CA LEU A 523 -7.85 12.99 -21.29
C LEU A 523 -6.84 12.85 -22.45
N ASP A 524 -5.63 13.38 -22.30
CA ASP A 524 -4.50 13.07 -23.19
C ASP A 524 -4.31 11.52 -23.33
N LEU A 525 -4.52 10.73 -22.26
CA LEU A 525 -4.42 9.25 -22.27
C LEU A 525 -5.48 8.54 -23.13
N GLU A 526 -6.58 9.20 -23.49
CA GLU A 526 -7.60 8.64 -24.39
C GLU A 526 -7.29 8.92 -25.87
N THR A 527 -6.54 9.99 -26.16
CA THR A 527 -6.47 10.55 -27.53
C THR A 527 -5.31 10.04 -28.38
N SER A 528 -4.08 9.92 -27.84
CA SER A 528 -2.98 9.12 -28.42
C SER A 528 -1.69 9.13 -27.60
N PRO A 529 -0.85 8.07 -27.70
CA PRO A 529 -1.10 6.81 -28.40
C PRO A 529 -1.80 5.77 -27.49
N GLY A 530 -2.55 4.84 -28.09
CA GLY A 530 -2.88 3.54 -27.50
C GLY A 530 -3.82 3.48 -26.27
N GLU A 531 -4.73 4.44 -26.10
CA GLU A 531 -5.90 4.38 -25.18
C GLU A 531 -5.59 3.92 -23.73
N LEU A 532 -4.50 4.42 -23.12
CA LEU A 532 -4.09 4.01 -21.76
C LEU A 532 -5.11 4.34 -20.66
N ILE A 533 -6.10 5.21 -20.91
CA ILE A 533 -7.14 5.54 -19.93
C ILE A 533 -7.87 4.28 -19.39
N GLY A 534 -8.09 3.27 -20.24
CA GLY A 534 -8.73 2.01 -19.83
C GLY A 534 -7.90 1.14 -18.86
N HIS A 535 -6.60 1.45 -18.71
CA HIS A 535 -5.63 0.74 -17.86
C HIS A 535 -5.25 1.52 -16.60
N ALA A 536 -5.77 2.74 -16.42
CA ALA A 536 -5.42 3.65 -15.34
C ALA A 536 -5.60 3.03 -13.93
N THR A 537 -4.82 3.56 -12.98
CA THR A 537 -4.81 3.10 -11.59
C THR A 537 -6.08 3.54 -10.84
N ASN A 538 -6.42 2.83 -9.76
CA ASN A 538 -7.53 3.20 -8.88
C ASN A 538 -7.35 4.60 -8.26
N TYR A 539 -6.11 5.03 -8.04
CA TYR A 539 -5.82 6.39 -7.59
C TYR A 539 -6.17 7.45 -8.66
N ILE A 540 -5.75 7.22 -9.91
CA ILE A 540 -6.09 8.12 -11.01
C ILE A 540 -7.62 8.22 -11.16
N LEU A 541 -8.35 7.09 -11.12
CA LEU A 541 -9.82 7.07 -11.07
C LEU A 541 -10.39 7.94 -9.93
N GLN A 542 -9.91 7.76 -8.70
CA GLN A 542 -10.37 8.52 -7.53
C GLN A 542 -10.11 10.02 -7.69
N MET A 543 -8.98 10.41 -8.29
CA MET A 543 -8.64 11.81 -8.53
C MET A 543 -9.45 12.42 -9.69
N ILE A 544 -9.81 11.66 -10.74
CA ILE A 544 -10.76 12.10 -11.78
C ILE A 544 -12.14 12.36 -11.19
N VAL A 545 -12.64 11.45 -10.36
CA VAL A 545 -13.92 11.61 -9.64
C VAL A 545 -13.85 12.85 -8.73
N SER A 546 -12.75 13.02 -7.99
CA SER A 546 -12.53 14.17 -7.11
C SER A 546 -12.49 15.51 -7.86
N ALA A 547 -11.82 15.53 -9.01
CA ALA A 547 -11.73 16.68 -9.91
C ALA A 547 -13.09 17.02 -10.54
N ALA A 548 -13.85 16.02 -11.00
CA ALA A 548 -15.20 16.22 -11.52
C ALA A 548 -16.15 16.81 -10.46
N PHE A 549 -16.08 16.33 -9.21
CA PHE A 549 -16.83 16.93 -8.09
C PHE A 549 -16.41 18.36 -7.80
N ALA A 550 -15.11 18.67 -7.78
CA ALA A 550 -14.63 20.04 -7.56
C ALA A 550 -15.05 20.98 -8.69
N LEU A 551 -14.92 20.55 -9.94
CA LEU A 551 -15.31 21.32 -11.12
C LEU A 551 -16.82 21.59 -11.13
N MET A 552 -17.65 20.59 -10.80
CA MET A 552 -19.10 20.76 -10.64
C MET A 552 -19.44 21.76 -9.53
N LYS A 553 -18.78 21.71 -8.37
CA LYS A 553 -18.99 22.69 -7.27
C LYS A 553 -18.66 24.11 -7.73
N LEU A 554 -17.55 24.31 -8.45
CA LEU A 554 -17.17 25.62 -8.98
C LEU A 554 -18.19 26.13 -10.01
N LEU A 555 -18.54 25.30 -11.02
CA LEU A 555 -19.45 25.64 -12.10
C LEU A 555 -20.91 25.86 -11.66
N LYS A 556 -21.37 25.20 -10.59
CA LYS A 556 -22.72 25.41 -10.01
C LYS A 556 -22.78 26.52 -8.94
N SER A 557 -21.65 27.10 -8.54
CA SER A 557 -21.60 28.23 -7.59
C SER A 557 -21.58 29.58 -8.30
N ASP A 558 -21.79 30.67 -7.57
CA ASP A 558 -21.63 32.04 -8.08
C ASP A 558 -20.19 32.37 -8.54
N PHE A 559 -19.20 31.55 -8.17
CA PHE A 559 -17.84 31.66 -8.68
C PHE A 559 -17.75 31.38 -10.20
N SER A 560 -18.71 30.66 -10.78
CA SER A 560 -18.85 30.39 -12.23
C SER A 560 -18.68 31.63 -13.12
N ARG A 561 -19.05 32.81 -12.62
CA ARG A 561 -18.92 34.11 -13.33
C ARG A 561 -17.47 34.57 -13.55
N HIS A 562 -16.49 33.92 -12.92
CA HIS A 562 -15.07 34.29 -12.94
C HIS A 562 -14.18 33.26 -13.66
N ILE A 563 -14.77 32.21 -14.25
CA ILE A 563 -14.07 31.08 -14.87
C ILE A 563 -14.67 30.76 -16.25
N ASP A 564 -13.90 30.06 -17.09
CA ASP A 564 -14.41 29.54 -18.36
C ASP A 564 -15.39 28.38 -18.10
N PHE A 565 -16.69 28.72 -18.13
CA PHE A 565 -17.76 27.78 -17.86
C PHE A 565 -17.85 26.67 -18.91
N ASP A 566 -17.66 26.98 -20.19
CA ASP A 566 -17.81 26.01 -21.27
C ASP A 566 -16.60 25.08 -21.39
N HIS A 567 -15.38 25.57 -21.17
CA HIS A 567 -14.18 24.72 -21.03
C HIS A 567 -14.30 23.81 -19.79
N GLY A 568 -14.75 24.35 -18.65
CA GLY A 568 -15.00 23.54 -17.45
C GLY A 568 -16.07 22.46 -17.68
N LYS A 569 -17.17 22.81 -18.35
CA LYS A 569 -18.25 21.88 -18.71
C LYS A 569 -17.79 20.82 -19.71
N LEU A 570 -16.93 21.18 -20.68
CA LEU A 570 -16.32 20.21 -21.61
C LEU A 570 -15.49 19.18 -20.85
N LEU A 571 -14.58 19.62 -19.97
CA LEU A 571 -13.73 18.74 -19.18
C LEU A 571 -14.51 17.91 -18.15
N PHE A 572 -15.61 18.43 -17.60
CA PHE A 572 -16.51 17.67 -16.72
C PHE A 572 -17.17 16.49 -17.47
N ASN A 573 -17.68 16.72 -18.70
CA ASN A 573 -18.24 15.65 -19.53
C ASN A 573 -17.16 14.66 -20.03
N GLY A 574 -15.94 15.15 -20.29
CA GLY A 574 -14.77 14.33 -20.54
C GLY A 574 -14.45 13.42 -19.35
N ALA A 575 -14.45 13.96 -18.12
CA ALA A 575 -14.21 13.17 -16.90
C ALA A 575 -15.25 12.06 -16.70
N ILE A 576 -16.54 12.32 -16.93
CA ILE A 576 -17.59 11.28 -16.91
C ILE A 576 -17.31 10.19 -17.93
N SER A 577 -16.88 10.55 -19.14
CA SER A 577 -16.53 9.59 -20.20
C SER A 577 -15.29 8.76 -19.83
N ALA A 578 -14.24 9.40 -19.31
CA ALA A 578 -13.03 8.73 -18.82
C ALA A 578 -13.31 7.76 -17.67
N ILE A 579 -14.18 8.12 -16.72
CA ILE A 579 -14.62 7.22 -15.65
C ILE A 579 -15.33 5.97 -16.22
N ARG A 580 -16.19 6.14 -17.25
CA ARG A 580 -16.81 5.01 -17.95
C ARG A 580 -15.78 4.16 -18.71
N ARG A 581 -14.78 4.77 -19.36
CA ARG A 581 -13.65 4.05 -19.98
C ARG A 581 -12.81 3.25 -18.98
N ILE A 582 -12.76 3.66 -17.71
CA ILE A 582 -12.07 2.93 -16.63
C ILE A 582 -12.90 1.74 -16.09
N SER A 583 -14.22 1.69 -16.33
CA SER A 583 -15.09 0.56 -15.93
C SER A 583 -14.64 -0.77 -16.56
N VAL A 584 -14.57 -1.83 -15.76
CA VAL A 584 -14.06 -3.17 -16.11
C VAL A 584 -15.17 -4.23 -16.13
N MET A 585 -16.24 -4.02 -15.36
CA MET A 585 -17.40 -4.92 -15.31
C MET A 585 -18.71 -4.13 -15.30
N ASP A 586 -19.78 -4.75 -15.83
CA ASP A 586 -21.12 -4.17 -15.83
C ASP A 586 -21.56 -3.80 -14.41
N HIS A 587 -22.09 -2.58 -14.25
CA HIS A 587 -22.50 -1.99 -12.98
C HIS A 587 -21.40 -1.94 -11.90
N ASP A 588 -20.11 -1.95 -12.27
CA ASP A 588 -19.03 -1.72 -11.33
C ASP A 588 -19.01 -0.28 -10.76
N ARG A 589 -18.22 -0.08 -9.70
CA ARG A 589 -18.07 1.22 -9.04
C ARG A 589 -17.75 2.37 -10.02
N PRO A 590 -16.77 2.28 -10.95
CA PRO A 590 -16.54 3.29 -11.97
C PRO A 590 -17.81 3.72 -12.73
N VAL A 591 -18.54 2.81 -13.39
CA VAL A 591 -19.71 3.22 -14.19
C VAL A 591 -20.81 3.84 -13.32
N ARG A 592 -21.06 3.29 -12.12
CA ARG A 592 -21.98 3.89 -11.14
C ARG A 592 -21.58 5.32 -10.77
N LEU A 593 -20.29 5.59 -10.58
CA LEU A 593 -19.78 6.93 -10.26
C LEU A 593 -19.97 7.94 -11.40
N ALA A 594 -19.81 7.52 -12.65
CA ALA A 594 -20.08 8.37 -13.81
C ALA A 594 -21.57 8.74 -13.92
N ASP A 595 -22.46 7.78 -13.69
CA ASP A 595 -23.91 7.99 -13.76
C ASP A 595 -24.40 8.87 -12.60
N ILE A 596 -23.83 8.69 -11.40
CA ILE A 596 -24.00 9.59 -10.24
C ILE A 596 -23.61 11.03 -10.59
N LEU A 597 -22.42 11.24 -11.17
CA LEU A 597 -21.97 12.59 -11.57
C LEU A 597 -22.89 13.22 -12.63
N ALA A 598 -23.37 12.44 -13.60
CA ALA A 598 -24.32 12.91 -14.60
C ALA A 598 -25.69 13.29 -14.00
N GLN A 599 -26.20 12.49 -13.06
CA GLN A 599 -27.45 12.78 -12.34
C GLN A 599 -27.32 14.04 -11.46
N MET A 600 -26.21 14.18 -10.73
CA MET A 600 -25.93 15.36 -9.89
C MET A 600 -25.72 16.64 -10.71
N TRP A 601 -25.17 16.53 -11.92
CA TRP A 601 -25.08 17.64 -12.85
C TRP A 601 -26.47 18.08 -13.34
N ASN A 602 -27.32 17.14 -13.73
CA ASN A 602 -28.66 17.42 -14.26
C ASN A 602 -29.71 17.76 -13.18
N ALA A 603 -29.45 17.45 -11.91
CA ALA A 603 -30.31 17.85 -10.79
C ALA A 603 -30.43 19.39 -10.70
N GLY A 604 -31.64 19.90 -10.87
CA GLY A 604 -31.96 21.33 -10.95
C GLY A 604 -31.75 22.10 -9.64
N GLY A 605 -31.58 23.42 -9.76
CA GLY A 605 -31.19 24.31 -8.67
C GLY A 605 -32.31 24.70 -7.69
N SER A 606 -32.81 23.73 -6.90
CA SER A 606 -33.42 23.99 -5.58
C SER A 606 -32.43 23.69 -4.46
N ASP A 607 -31.23 24.29 -4.56
CA ASP A 607 -30.21 24.33 -3.51
C ASP A 607 -30.35 25.63 -2.68
N PRO A 608 -29.81 25.68 -1.45
CA PRO A 608 -29.63 26.94 -0.71
C PRO A 608 -28.71 27.92 -1.47
N SER A 609 -28.69 29.18 -1.04
CA SER A 609 -27.90 30.27 -1.66
C SER A 609 -26.48 29.86 -2.03
N GLY A 610 -25.99 30.27 -3.20
CA GLY A 610 -24.83 29.68 -3.90
C GLY A 610 -23.51 29.63 -3.13
N GLU A 611 -23.35 30.41 -2.06
CA GLU A 611 -22.22 30.33 -1.13
C GLU A 611 -22.24 29.04 -0.27
N GLU A 612 -23.42 28.56 0.15
CA GLU A 612 -23.55 27.29 0.92
C GLU A 612 -23.08 26.07 0.12
N ALA A 613 -23.11 26.13 -1.22
CA ALA A 613 -22.68 25.04 -2.08
C ALA A 613 -21.16 24.78 -1.99
N LEU A 614 -20.35 25.78 -1.66
CA LEU A 614 -18.89 25.65 -1.54
C LEU A 614 -18.44 25.25 -0.13
N LEU A 615 -19.13 25.74 0.91
CA LEU A 615 -18.96 25.27 2.29
C LEU A 615 -19.07 23.74 2.36
N LEU A 616 -18.48 23.12 3.39
CA LEU A 616 -18.65 21.69 3.72
C LEU A 616 -19.38 21.48 5.06
N LYS A 617 -19.88 20.25 5.29
CA LYS A 617 -20.28 19.73 6.61
C LYS A 617 -19.34 18.57 7.00
N VAL A 618 -19.11 17.60 6.12
CA VAL A 618 -18.04 16.58 6.26
C VAL A 618 -16.67 17.23 6.04
N ARG A 619 -15.79 17.16 7.05
CA ARG A 619 -14.40 17.69 6.98
C ARG A 619 -13.30 16.70 7.37
N CYS A 620 -13.65 15.52 7.89
CA CYS A 620 -12.71 14.55 8.45
C CYS A 620 -12.19 13.54 7.41
N ARG A 621 -12.12 13.92 6.13
CA ARG A 621 -11.68 13.07 5.00
C ARG A 621 -10.54 13.71 4.19
N MET A 622 -9.76 14.57 4.85
CA MET A 622 -8.63 15.30 4.25
C MET A 622 -9.05 16.00 2.94
N SER A 623 -8.23 15.92 1.90
CA SER A 623 -8.49 16.49 0.58
C SER A 623 -9.69 15.88 -0.17
N MET A 624 -10.26 14.77 0.30
CA MET A 624 -11.46 14.15 -0.31
C MET A 624 -12.76 14.57 0.39
N SER A 625 -12.70 15.48 1.38
CA SER A 625 -13.86 15.90 2.15
C SER A 625 -14.98 16.50 1.30
N HIS A 626 -14.67 17.23 0.22
CA HIS A 626 -15.69 17.77 -0.70
C HIS A 626 -16.45 16.69 -1.46
N VAL A 627 -15.81 15.58 -1.83
CA VAL A 627 -16.46 14.44 -2.49
C VAL A 627 -17.48 13.82 -1.55
N TYR A 628 -17.04 13.39 -0.36
CA TYR A 628 -17.92 12.77 0.63
C TYR A 628 -19.06 13.70 1.07
N ASP A 629 -18.79 15.00 1.26
CA ASP A 629 -19.83 15.99 1.62
C ASP A 629 -20.88 16.18 0.52
N THR A 630 -20.45 16.30 -0.73
CA THR A 630 -21.37 16.58 -1.85
C THR A 630 -22.25 15.37 -2.15
N VAL A 631 -21.69 14.16 -2.05
CA VAL A 631 -22.43 12.88 -2.07
C VAL A 631 -23.41 12.78 -0.89
N TRP A 632 -22.98 13.13 0.32
CA TRP A 632 -23.82 13.08 1.52
C TRP A 632 -25.01 14.05 1.43
N ARG A 633 -24.81 15.29 0.95
CA ARG A 633 -25.91 16.24 0.72
C ARG A 633 -26.90 15.74 -0.30
N TRP A 634 -26.41 15.16 -1.40
CA TRP A 634 -27.29 14.62 -2.44
C TRP A 634 -28.16 13.47 -1.89
N ARG A 635 -27.62 12.60 -1.03
CA ARG A 635 -28.43 11.63 -0.27
C ARG A 635 -29.51 12.30 0.57
N GLN A 636 -29.17 13.32 1.37
CA GLN A 636 -30.17 13.97 2.22
C GLN A 636 -31.28 14.66 1.41
N ARG A 637 -30.97 15.23 0.24
CA ARG A 637 -31.93 15.92 -0.63
C ARG A 637 -32.83 14.98 -1.44
N PHE A 638 -32.44 13.72 -1.64
CA PHE A 638 -33.17 12.71 -2.40
C PHE A 638 -33.53 11.45 -1.60
N ARG A 639 -33.44 11.50 -0.26
CA ARG A 639 -34.05 10.51 0.62
C ARG A 639 -35.57 10.50 0.40
N PRO A 640 -36.21 9.35 0.14
CA PRO A 640 -37.66 9.28 0.15
C PRO A 640 -38.16 9.63 1.55
N ILE A 641 -39.07 10.60 1.64
CA ILE A 641 -39.83 10.85 2.85
C ILE A 641 -40.73 9.62 3.04
N LYS A 642 -40.40 8.76 4.02
CA LYS A 642 -41.32 7.69 4.45
C LYS A 642 -42.65 8.33 4.80
N SER A 643 -43.77 7.74 4.36
CA SER A 643 -45.06 8.32 4.71
C SER A 643 -45.24 8.25 6.24
N VAL A 644 -45.95 9.22 6.81
CA VAL A 644 -46.37 9.17 8.21
C VAL A 644 -47.23 7.92 8.46
N GLU A 645 -47.87 7.41 7.40
CA GLU A 645 -48.63 6.14 7.37
C GLU A 645 -47.73 4.92 7.66
N ASP A 646 -46.49 4.87 7.13
CA ASP A 646 -45.54 3.76 7.40
C ASP A 646 -45.12 3.74 8.89
N ALA A 647 -44.93 4.93 9.47
CA ALA A 647 -44.60 5.08 10.89
C ALA A 647 -45.77 4.67 11.79
N GLN A 648 -47.01 4.95 11.37
CA GLN A 648 -48.21 4.52 12.10
C GLN A 648 -48.47 3.01 11.96
N ALA A 649 -48.23 2.41 10.78
CA ALA A 649 -48.32 0.97 10.58
C ALA A 649 -47.36 0.20 11.52
N SER A 650 -46.14 0.72 11.72
CA SER A 650 -45.16 0.13 12.65
C SER A 650 -45.53 0.26 14.14
N LEU A 651 -46.48 1.14 14.50
CA LEU A 651 -46.97 1.31 15.88
C LEU A 651 -48.29 0.56 16.14
N ALA A 652 -48.96 0.06 15.10
CA ALA A 652 -50.33 -0.45 15.19
C ALA A 652 -50.45 -1.91 15.69
N ASN A 653 -49.37 -2.66 15.87
CA ASN A 653 -49.45 -4.09 16.21
C ASN A 653 -48.43 -4.60 17.26
N PRO A 654 -48.50 -4.13 18.53
CA PRO A 654 -47.60 -4.54 19.60
C PRO A 654 -48.01 -5.87 20.27
N ASN A 655 -48.28 -6.93 19.50
CA ASN A 655 -48.56 -8.27 20.04
C ASN A 655 -48.30 -9.41 19.04
N LEU A 656 -47.16 -10.10 19.20
CA LEU A 656 -47.07 -11.57 19.30
C LEU A 656 -45.61 -11.98 19.58
N SER A 657 -45.36 -12.65 20.70
CA SER A 657 -44.02 -13.07 21.11
C SER A 657 -43.57 -14.38 20.48
N ALA A 658 -42.24 -14.58 20.47
CA ALA A 658 -41.55 -15.69 19.84
C ALA A 658 -42.04 -17.10 20.24
N THR A 659 -41.98 -18.03 19.28
CA THR A 659 -41.75 -19.46 19.51
C THR A 659 -41.02 -20.03 18.29
N ALA A 660 -40.31 -21.16 18.47
CA ALA A 660 -39.52 -21.79 17.41
C ALA A 660 -40.05 -23.20 17.10
N GLY A 661 -40.14 -23.55 15.81
CA GLY A 661 -40.53 -24.89 15.35
C GLY A 661 -40.64 -24.98 13.80
N PRO A 662 -40.56 -26.18 13.17
CA PRO A 662 -40.17 -26.26 11.75
C PRO A 662 -41.07 -27.10 10.80
N VAL A 663 -40.99 -26.79 9.49
CA VAL A 663 -41.24 -27.63 8.29
C VAL A 663 -42.67 -28.22 8.05
N SER A 664 -43.37 -27.66 7.05
CA SER A 664 -44.15 -28.31 5.95
C SER A 664 -44.86 -27.19 5.14
N ARG A 665 -45.13 -27.16 3.83
CA ARG A 665 -45.28 -28.09 2.66
C ARG A 665 -46.76 -28.32 2.26
N GLN A 666 -47.10 -27.93 1.01
CA GLN A 666 -48.40 -28.12 0.29
C GLN A 666 -49.59 -27.25 0.80
N ASP A 667 -50.62 -26.89 -0.01
CA ASP A 667 -50.88 -27.13 -1.45
C ASP A 667 -51.74 -26.02 -2.13
N ASP A 668 -52.08 -26.22 -3.43
CA ASP A 668 -52.83 -25.33 -4.35
C ASP A 668 -54.20 -24.76 -3.90
N SER A 669 -54.57 -23.60 -4.49
CA SER A 669 -55.92 -23.33 -5.05
C SER A 669 -55.90 -22.17 -6.07
N LEU A 670 -56.84 -22.17 -7.02
CA LEU A 670 -56.89 -21.28 -8.20
C LEU A 670 -58.27 -20.58 -8.35
N GLU A 671 -58.35 -19.66 -9.33
CA GLU A 671 -59.56 -18.97 -9.86
C GLU A 671 -60.11 -17.85 -8.93
N ASP A 672 -60.68 -16.73 -9.40
CA ASP A 672 -61.21 -16.36 -10.73
C ASP A 672 -60.88 -14.86 -11.07
N PRO A 673 -60.97 -14.35 -12.33
CA PRO A 673 -60.25 -13.15 -12.78
C PRO A 673 -61.09 -11.85 -12.95
N GLY A 674 -60.40 -10.72 -13.19
CA GLY A 674 -61.03 -9.45 -13.54
C GLY A 674 -60.10 -8.37 -14.11
N LEU A 675 -60.12 -8.19 -15.44
CA LEU A 675 -60.09 -6.93 -16.24
C LEU A 675 -59.47 -5.66 -15.57
N MET A 676 -58.48 -4.95 -16.13
CA MET A 676 -57.91 -4.95 -17.50
C MET A 676 -56.40 -4.62 -17.53
N TYR A 677 -55.76 -4.92 -18.66
CA TYR A 677 -54.41 -4.46 -19.01
C TYR A 677 -54.44 -3.17 -19.83
N ALA A 678 -53.39 -2.34 -19.62
CA ALA A 678 -52.66 -1.51 -20.59
C ALA A 678 -52.60 0.02 -20.27
N PRO A 679 -51.54 0.73 -20.69
CA PRO A 679 -50.26 0.25 -21.26
C PRO A 679 -49.03 0.63 -20.39
N ASN A 680 -47.85 0.13 -20.78
CA ASN A 680 -46.57 0.70 -20.33
C ASN A 680 -46.49 2.18 -20.74
N PHE A 681 -45.97 3.03 -19.86
CA PHE A 681 -45.25 4.23 -20.30
C PHE A 681 -43.75 3.94 -20.25
N ASP A 682 -43.22 3.52 -21.40
CA ASP A 682 -41.80 3.24 -21.58
C ASP A 682 -41.06 4.58 -21.72
N GLN A 683 -40.48 5.06 -20.61
CA GLN A 683 -39.70 6.30 -20.58
C GLN A 683 -38.37 6.04 -19.90
N GLY A 684 -37.34 5.81 -20.72
CA GLY A 684 -35.99 5.42 -20.32
C GLY A 684 -35.29 6.45 -19.44
N GLY A 685 -35.51 6.36 -18.14
CA GLY A 685 -34.82 7.10 -17.09
C GLY A 685 -34.55 6.18 -15.91
N ALA A 686 -33.42 5.46 -15.93
CA ALA A 686 -33.05 4.49 -14.89
C ALA A 686 -32.74 5.21 -13.57
N PHE A 687 -33.79 5.49 -12.78
CA PHE A 687 -33.69 6.03 -11.43
C PHE A 687 -32.99 4.98 -10.55
N ILE A 688 -31.71 5.22 -10.22
CA ILE A 688 -30.93 4.31 -9.37
C ILE A 688 -31.60 4.28 -8.00
N SER A 689 -32.07 3.10 -7.59
CA SER A 689 -32.72 2.94 -6.28
C SER A 689 -31.76 3.34 -5.15
N GLU A 690 -32.30 3.87 -4.05
CA GLU A 690 -31.51 4.38 -2.91
C GLU A 690 -30.50 3.34 -2.41
N VAL A 691 -30.90 2.06 -2.37
CA VAL A 691 -30.04 0.92 -2.03
C VAL A 691 -28.77 0.90 -2.89
N GLY A 692 -28.92 1.02 -4.21
CA GLY A 692 -27.80 0.96 -5.14
C GLY A 692 -26.88 2.19 -5.06
N PHE A 693 -27.43 3.39 -4.88
CA PHE A 693 -26.59 4.57 -4.64
C PHE A 693 -25.91 4.52 -3.26
N SER A 694 -26.57 3.93 -2.25
CA SER A 694 -26.03 3.80 -0.89
C SER A 694 -24.70 3.02 -0.89
N GLU A 695 -24.65 1.90 -1.60
CA GLU A 695 -23.47 1.02 -1.71
C GLU A 695 -22.19 1.70 -2.21
N VAL A 696 -22.29 2.68 -3.12
CA VAL A 696 -21.13 3.23 -3.86
C VAL A 696 -20.18 4.04 -2.97
N PHE A 697 -20.67 4.56 -1.85
CA PHE A 697 -19.90 5.38 -0.89
C PHE A 697 -20.12 4.98 0.58
N ASP A 698 -20.76 3.84 0.86
CA ASP A 698 -20.98 3.38 2.24
C ASP A 698 -19.69 2.87 2.91
N SER A 699 -18.93 3.81 3.45
CA SER A 699 -17.88 3.58 4.46
C SER A 699 -18.33 4.00 5.86
N LEU A 700 -19.63 4.24 6.08
CA LEU A 700 -20.10 5.15 7.15
C LEU A 700 -21.42 4.76 7.84
N ASN A 701 -22.27 3.87 7.33
CA ASN A 701 -23.59 3.61 7.93
C ASN A 701 -23.50 3.21 9.42
N TRP A 702 -22.49 2.42 9.81
CA TRP A 702 -22.25 2.01 11.20
C TRP A 702 -22.01 3.15 12.22
N VAL A 703 -21.75 4.38 11.75
CA VAL A 703 -21.58 5.57 12.61
C VAL A 703 -22.93 6.24 12.92
N PHE A 704 -23.98 5.95 12.13
CA PHE A 704 -25.24 6.72 12.13
C PHE A 704 -26.49 5.92 12.50
N ASP A 705 -26.42 4.60 12.66
CA ASP A 705 -27.50 3.76 13.23
C ASP A 705 -27.77 4.05 14.74
N GLY A 706 -27.04 4.97 15.36
CA GLY A 706 -27.05 5.23 16.81
C GLY A 706 -27.47 6.63 17.26
N ILE A 707 -27.96 7.50 16.35
CA ILE A 707 -28.46 8.84 16.71
C ILE A 707 -30.00 8.81 16.68
N PRO A 708 -30.71 8.97 17.82
CA PRO A 708 -32.16 9.08 17.82
C PRO A 708 -32.60 10.43 17.23
N ASP A 709 -33.67 10.41 16.42
CA ASP A 709 -34.28 11.61 15.81
C ASP A 709 -35.01 12.47 16.88
N SER A 710 -34.26 13.26 17.65
CA SER A 710 -34.83 14.11 18.70
C SER A 710 -34.12 15.46 18.86
N PHE A 711 -34.25 16.34 17.86
CA PHE A 711 -34.09 17.80 18.03
C PHE A 711 -35.21 18.55 17.30
N VAL A 712 -36.41 18.52 17.89
CA VAL A 712 -37.52 19.40 17.51
C VAL A 712 -37.24 20.80 18.09
N ALA A 713 -37.12 21.80 17.22
CA ALA A 713 -37.11 23.20 17.64
C ALA A 713 -38.55 23.63 18.04
N PRO A 714 -38.73 24.44 19.09
CA PRO A 714 -40.07 24.90 19.48
C PRO A 714 -40.64 25.87 18.43
N PRO A 715 -41.98 25.88 18.24
CA PRO A 715 -42.62 26.85 17.37
C PRO A 715 -42.51 28.27 17.95
N VAL A 716 -42.24 29.24 17.08
CA VAL A 716 -42.35 30.67 17.37
C VAL A 716 -43.77 31.12 16.97
N MET A 717 -44.40 31.94 17.81
CA MET A 717 -45.69 32.61 17.50
C MET A 717 -45.47 33.87 16.67
#